data_AF-W6Q653-F1
#
_entry.id   AF-W6Q653-F1
#
_cell.length_a   1.000
_cell.length_b   1.000
_cell.length_c   1.000
_cell.angle_alpha   90.00
_cell.angle_beta   90.00
_cell.angle_gamma   90.00
#
_symmetry.space_group_name_H-M   'P 1'
#
loop_
_entity.id
_entity.type
_entity.pdbx_description
1 polymer ?
#
loop_
_entity_poly.entity_id
_entity_poly.type
_entity_poly.pdbx_seq_one_letter_code
_entity_poly.pdbx_strand_id
1 'polypeptide(L)'
;MVAVPVWALKVACYYAFITCDTAPGVWPENTPTVIAYHPPVSTPSSTSSSTAEVSSTAVATSTLSFTSSASVPALSSIVTGSLPTVAPTTTAASTFVTFTTSSSIVDSASASVTVTVPSGSSSVLTQSGSSSVSSASSSSAVSSASTVVASSSASSSPVSSATSSASSSSIVSPSESSSVSSPASSTVPSSPASSSLVSSVTSSSVVSSSASSSVSSTSTAVPSSSASSSAASSAASSPAVSSPGSSSISSASTAIPSSSASSSPASSATSSSVITPSGSSSVSSVVVPSSSASSSPASSATSSSVISPSGSSSVSSIAVPSTSASSASSVASSSAVSSPGSSSISSASTAVSSSLASSSAVSSATSSSVVSSASVSTSASLTTPIMSSTLISISASATASATPLSHAAVAAEILIIARDAASAGVASSGLNGYGIPFSTLIVPSAGVELPELNGTAGGNFGGIVVASEVSYDYGTLGFQSALTTDQWNQLYAYQLEYGVRMVQYDVYPGPNYGASAIGGCCDGVEQLISLTDTSEFPTSGLKTGAGISTTGLWHYPATISNTTSTKQFAAFAPTTGFETESVAGVINDFDGRQQMAFFIGFDTTWSSTSSYLQHAWITWITRGLHAGYRRVNLNTQIDDMFLETDIYSPAGTTFRIRAEDLTNIASWIDTINAKLPAGSSYFVEVGHNGNGNIENASDTSDAGWDTCGAAIEYDSPLDTPLEWIKPLGTGTDLWPATPTAYDWEATCTVMDELLAWWTTESNLNKFGHISHTFTHEEQDNATYSDIYKEISFNQAWLKQVGIDKATKFTSNGIIPPAITGLHNGDALQAWWDNGIVNCVGDNTRSALLNQENDMWPLFTTVANNGFDGMQVNPRWASRIYYNCDTPDCTVAEWIATSAGVGGFQDLLDIEKAETMRHFFGLFHDPYMFHQANLRNADVDPITINGVAEKYSIMQAWVETQVQEFIRLAEWPVVTLTHQEMSAAFLARFNRDKCGYSLSYATSNQKITAVTVSATGNTCTDPIPVTFPVAPTSTLGFATEQLGADPLTVWVELTGSPVTFTLSTPISF
;
A
#
# COMPACT_ATOMS: atom_id res chain seq x y z
N MET A 1 -9.47 52.48 -2.35
CA MET A 1 -9.13 51.33 -3.19
C MET A 1 -7.65 51.04 -2.96
N VAL A 2 -7.31 49.81 -2.56
CA VAL A 2 -5.92 49.34 -2.53
C VAL A 2 -5.61 48.82 -3.93
N ALA A 3 -4.44 49.16 -4.49
CA ALA A 3 -4.02 48.59 -5.76
C ALA A 3 -3.54 47.15 -5.52
N VAL A 4 -4.33 46.16 -5.99
CA VAL A 4 -3.91 44.75 -5.97
C VAL A 4 -2.72 44.58 -6.91
N PRO A 5 -1.58 44.02 -6.46
CA PRO A 5 -0.42 43.85 -7.32
C PRO A 5 -0.71 42.81 -8.41
N VAL A 6 -0.19 43.02 -9.62
CA VAL A 6 -0.53 42.21 -10.81
C VAL A 6 -0.30 40.72 -10.60
N TRP A 7 0.74 40.31 -9.86
CA TRP A 7 1.00 38.90 -9.57
C TRP A 7 -0.13 38.26 -8.77
N ALA A 8 -0.71 38.95 -7.78
CA ALA A 8 -1.82 38.44 -6.98
C ALA A 8 -3.10 38.35 -7.82
N LEU A 9 -3.27 39.24 -8.79
CA LEU A 9 -4.36 39.16 -9.76
C LEU A 9 -4.21 37.94 -10.68
N LYS A 10 -2.99 37.67 -11.19
CA LYS A 10 -2.69 36.48 -12.00
C LYS A 10 -2.95 35.18 -11.24
N VAL A 11 -2.43 35.08 -10.01
CA VAL A 11 -2.68 33.94 -9.10
C VAL A 11 -4.19 33.75 -8.89
N ALA A 12 -4.93 34.82 -8.62
CA ALA A 12 -6.37 34.74 -8.38
C ALA A 12 -7.20 34.35 -9.62
N CYS A 13 -6.74 34.68 -10.84
CA CYS A 13 -7.35 34.16 -12.07
C CYS A 13 -6.98 32.68 -12.29
N TYR A 14 -5.71 32.32 -12.12
CA TYR A 14 -5.19 30.96 -12.36
C TYR A 14 -5.91 29.91 -11.49
N TYR A 15 -6.03 30.17 -10.19
CA TYR A 15 -6.75 29.32 -9.24
C TYR A 15 -8.26 29.63 -9.14
N ALA A 16 -8.83 30.36 -10.11
CA ALA A 16 -10.25 30.71 -10.20
C ALA A 16 -10.88 31.44 -8.99
N PHE A 17 -10.07 32.01 -8.08
CA PHE A 17 -10.55 32.82 -6.96
C PHE A 17 -11.29 34.09 -7.40
N ILE A 18 -11.07 34.55 -8.65
CA ILE A 18 -11.86 35.58 -9.34
C ILE A 18 -12.03 35.21 -10.82
N THR A 19 -13.13 35.63 -11.46
CA THR A 19 -13.40 35.32 -12.88
C THR A 19 -12.70 36.33 -13.80
N CYS A 20 -11.88 35.84 -14.74
CA CYS A 20 -11.05 36.66 -15.62
C CYS A 20 -11.25 36.33 -17.11
N ASP A 21 -10.61 37.12 -17.96
CA ASP A 21 -10.46 36.89 -19.41
C ASP A 21 -9.53 35.72 -19.79
N THR A 22 -8.74 35.24 -18.83
CA THR A 22 -7.94 34.01 -18.94
C THR A 22 -8.66 32.87 -18.22
N ALA A 23 -8.64 31.67 -18.79
CA ALA A 23 -9.28 30.49 -18.21
C ALA A 23 -8.56 30.00 -16.92
N PRO A 24 -9.28 29.38 -15.97
CA PRO A 24 -8.67 28.65 -14.85
C PRO A 24 -7.62 27.65 -15.32
N GLY A 25 -6.55 27.47 -14.54
CA GLY A 25 -5.43 26.59 -14.89
C GLY A 25 -4.52 27.11 -16.01
N VAL A 26 -4.81 28.24 -16.66
CA VAL A 26 -3.95 28.86 -17.67
C VAL A 26 -3.31 30.11 -17.09
N TRP A 27 -1.97 30.16 -17.03
CA TRP A 27 -1.26 31.29 -16.41
C TRP A 27 -1.33 32.53 -17.31
N PRO A 28 -1.88 33.68 -16.85
CA PRO A 28 -2.01 34.85 -17.70
C PRO A 28 -0.63 35.45 -18.01
N GLU A 29 -0.23 35.52 -19.28
CA GLU A 29 1.01 36.20 -19.69
C GLU A 29 0.93 37.71 -19.44
N ASN A 30 -0.22 38.30 -19.79
CA ASN A 30 -0.52 39.73 -19.60
C ASN A 30 -1.24 39.99 -18.27
N THR A 31 -1.46 41.25 -17.90
CA THR A 31 -2.31 41.58 -16.73
C THR A 31 -3.76 41.21 -17.07
N PRO A 32 -4.38 40.24 -16.36
CA PRO A 32 -5.71 39.75 -16.72
C PRO A 32 -6.80 40.75 -16.36
N THR A 33 -7.87 40.77 -17.15
CA THR A 33 -9.05 41.60 -16.92
C THR A 33 -10.07 40.83 -16.10
N VAL A 34 -10.44 41.35 -14.93
CA VAL A 34 -11.50 40.76 -14.09
C VAL A 34 -12.86 40.99 -14.74
N ILE A 35 -13.56 39.91 -15.07
CA ILE A 35 -14.89 39.92 -15.70
C ILE A 35 -15.99 39.97 -14.64
N ALA A 36 -15.83 39.23 -13.53
CA ALA A 36 -16.77 39.22 -12.41
C ALA A 36 -16.06 38.88 -11.09
N TYR A 37 -16.62 39.39 -9.99
CA TYR A 37 -16.20 39.06 -8.63
C TYR A 37 -17.36 38.36 -7.90
N HIS A 38 -17.25 37.04 -7.75
CA HIS A 38 -18.20 36.27 -6.95
C HIS A 38 -17.61 36.04 -5.54
N PRO A 39 -18.32 36.40 -4.46
CA PRO A 39 -18.00 35.86 -3.14
C PRO A 39 -18.33 34.36 -3.13
N PRO A 40 -17.60 33.53 -2.37
CA PRO A 40 -17.91 32.12 -2.26
C PRO A 40 -19.26 31.92 -1.57
N VAL A 41 -20.22 31.33 -2.28
CA VAL A 41 -21.52 30.91 -1.74
C VAL A 41 -21.64 29.42 -1.98
N SER A 42 -21.63 28.64 -0.90
CA SER A 42 -21.92 27.22 -0.93
C SER A 42 -23.40 26.99 -1.24
N THR A 43 -23.69 26.14 -2.22
CA THR A 43 -25.06 25.71 -2.56
C THR A 43 -25.14 24.19 -2.58
N PRO A 44 -26.11 23.56 -1.88
CA PRO A 44 -26.25 22.11 -1.83
C PRO A 44 -26.82 21.55 -3.13
N SER A 45 -26.70 20.23 -3.29
CA SER A 45 -27.34 19.47 -4.36
C SER A 45 -28.88 19.61 -4.31
N SER A 46 -29.51 19.71 -5.48
CA SER A 46 -30.97 19.68 -5.60
C SER A 46 -31.41 18.88 -6.82
N THR A 47 -32.40 18.00 -6.62
CA THR A 47 -32.88 17.06 -7.63
C THR A 47 -33.67 17.77 -8.74
N SER A 48 -33.47 17.35 -9.98
CA SER A 48 -34.21 17.88 -11.12
C SER A 48 -35.69 17.46 -11.09
N SER A 49 -36.58 18.45 -11.21
CA SER A 49 -37.97 18.24 -11.59
C SER A 49 -38.36 19.30 -12.63
N SER A 50 -38.99 18.86 -13.72
CA SER A 50 -39.16 19.68 -14.92
C SER A 50 -40.60 20.17 -15.10
N THR A 51 -40.75 21.49 -15.23
CA THR A 51 -41.97 22.13 -15.74
C THR A 51 -41.60 23.23 -16.73
N ALA A 52 -42.14 23.16 -17.94
CA ALA A 52 -41.96 24.17 -18.98
C ALA A 52 -43.18 24.20 -19.91
N GLU A 53 -43.95 25.29 -19.86
CA GLU A 53 -44.88 25.66 -20.93
C GLU A 53 -44.10 26.49 -21.96
N VAL A 54 -43.85 26.00 -23.18
CA VAL A 54 -44.77 25.88 -24.33
C VAL A 54 -45.01 27.21 -25.06
N SER A 55 -44.61 27.24 -26.34
CA SER A 55 -45.29 28.02 -27.40
C SER A 55 -44.94 27.50 -28.80
N SER A 56 -45.90 26.80 -29.44
CA SER A 56 -46.18 26.71 -30.90
C SER A 56 -45.03 26.34 -31.89
N THR A 57 -45.22 25.48 -32.91
CA THR A 57 -46.36 25.50 -33.86
C THR A 57 -46.46 24.21 -34.72
N ALA A 58 -47.68 23.65 -34.89
CA ALA A 58 -48.16 22.76 -36.01
C ALA A 58 -47.49 21.37 -36.27
N VAL A 59 -48.16 20.31 -36.78
CA VAL A 59 -49.59 20.00 -37.08
C VAL A 59 -49.83 18.45 -37.11
N ALA A 60 -51.10 18.02 -37.00
CA ALA A 60 -51.75 16.66 -37.00
C ALA A 60 -51.13 15.49 -37.83
N THR A 61 -51.48 14.18 -37.68
CA THR A 61 -52.80 13.47 -37.55
C THR A 61 -52.53 11.97 -37.17
N SER A 62 -53.13 11.14 -36.29
CA SER A 62 -54.48 10.85 -35.68
C SER A 62 -55.24 9.61 -36.26
N THR A 63 -55.35 8.49 -35.50
CA THR A 63 -56.44 7.43 -35.41
C THR A 63 -55.98 6.31 -34.42
N LEU A 64 -56.70 5.68 -33.46
CA LEU A 64 -58.10 5.16 -33.27
C LEU A 64 -58.34 3.77 -33.92
N SER A 65 -59.01 2.72 -33.34
CA SER A 65 -60.01 2.61 -32.23
C SER A 65 -60.09 1.23 -31.50
N PHE A 66 -60.91 1.18 -30.42
CA PHE A 66 -61.35 0.07 -29.51
C PHE A 66 -61.95 -1.25 -30.07
N THR A 67 -62.03 -2.33 -29.24
CA THR A 67 -63.31 -3.00 -28.76
C THR A 67 -63.10 -4.09 -27.67
N SER A 68 -64.19 -4.72 -27.16
CA SER A 68 -64.29 -5.42 -25.83
C SER A 68 -65.14 -6.71 -25.81
N SER A 69 -64.98 -7.61 -24.81
CA SER A 69 -66.08 -8.43 -24.17
C SER A 69 -65.56 -9.34 -23.01
N ALA A 70 -66.44 -10.12 -22.33
CA ALA A 70 -66.18 -10.74 -21.00
C ALA A 70 -66.97 -12.04 -20.71
N SER A 71 -66.64 -12.81 -19.64
CA SER A 71 -67.55 -13.60 -18.73
C SER A 71 -66.79 -14.61 -17.80
N VAL A 72 -67.52 -15.46 -17.02
CA VAL A 72 -67.16 -16.12 -15.71
C VAL A 72 -67.71 -17.59 -15.68
N PRO A 73 -67.76 -18.44 -14.59
CA PRO A 73 -67.11 -18.49 -13.23
C PRO A 73 -66.62 -19.91 -12.73
N ALA A 74 -66.12 -20.02 -11.46
CA ALA A 74 -66.50 -21.00 -10.38
C ALA A 74 -65.40 -21.72 -9.52
N LEU A 75 -65.46 -21.55 -8.17
CA LEU A 75 -65.45 -22.54 -7.02
C LEU A 75 -64.39 -23.70 -6.92
N SER A 76 -63.90 -24.22 -5.75
CA SER A 76 -64.05 -23.89 -4.29
C SER A 76 -63.22 -24.78 -3.28
N SER A 77 -62.66 -24.20 -2.19
CA SER A 77 -62.55 -24.79 -0.78
C SER A 77 -61.47 -25.92 -0.48
N ILE A 78 -61.02 -26.34 0.76
CA ILE A 78 -61.17 -25.91 2.20
C ILE A 78 -60.22 -26.62 3.26
N VAL A 79 -59.99 -26.02 4.46
CA VAL A 79 -59.72 -26.59 5.86
C VAL A 79 -58.33 -27.15 6.39
N THR A 80 -57.85 -26.53 7.51
CA THR A 80 -57.02 -26.88 8.75
C THR A 80 -56.16 -28.17 8.91
N GLY A 81 -55.17 -28.30 9.84
CA GLY A 81 -54.51 -27.39 10.83
C GLY A 81 -53.98 -28.08 12.15
N SER A 82 -53.28 -27.33 13.04
CA SER A 82 -52.93 -27.61 14.49
C SER A 82 -51.54 -28.20 14.91
N LEU A 83 -51.09 -27.83 16.14
CA LEU A 83 -49.92 -28.25 16.99
C LEU A 83 -50.45 -28.82 18.35
N PRO A 84 -49.72 -29.14 19.48
CA PRO A 84 -48.29 -28.91 19.89
C PRO A 84 -47.54 -29.97 20.81
N THR A 85 -46.26 -29.67 21.17
CA THR A 85 -45.49 -29.91 22.46
C THR A 85 -44.95 -31.29 22.98
N VAL A 86 -43.63 -31.29 23.31
CA VAL A 86 -42.89 -31.83 24.51
C VAL A 86 -42.41 -33.31 24.59
N ALA A 87 -41.27 -33.52 25.29
CA ALA A 87 -40.45 -34.76 25.46
C ALA A 87 -40.52 -35.33 26.94
N PRO A 88 -39.67 -36.25 27.53
CA PRO A 88 -38.26 -36.61 27.25
C PRO A 88 -37.75 -38.08 27.54
N THR A 89 -36.41 -38.27 27.57
CA THR A 89 -35.55 -39.25 28.32
C THR A 89 -35.30 -40.73 27.93
N THR A 90 -34.00 -41.07 27.70
CA THR A 90 -33.24 -42.33 28.06
C THR A 90 -33.56 -43.68 27.35
N THR A 91 -32.65 -44.66 27.11
CA THR A 91 -31.21 -44.87 27.48
C THR A 91 -30.41 -45.80 26.53
N ALA A 92 -29.11 -45.53 26.35
CA ALA A 92 -27.91 -46.40 26.17
C ALA A 92 -27.89 -47.74 25.38
N ALA A 93 -27.07 -47.79 24.31
CA ALA A 93 -26.05 -48.81 23.92
C ALA A 93 -25.29 -48.27 22.66
N SER A 94 -23.97 -48.18 22.48
CA SER A 94 -22.75 -48.93 22.93
C SER A 94 -22.63 -50.32 22.27
N THR A 95 -21.53 -50.76 21.64
CA THR A 95 -20.07 -50.39 21.63
C THR A 95 -19.49 -50.75 20.22
N PHE A 96 -18.62 -50.02 19.49
CA PHE A 96 -17.27 -49.40 19.69
C PHE A 96 -16.05 -50.35 19.44
N VAL A 97 -14.92 -49.79 18.97
CA VAL A 97 -13.51 -50.27 19.07
C VAL A 97 -13.11 -51.45 18.15
N THR A 98 -11.88 -51.56 17.61
CA THR A 98 -10.79 -50.64 17.19
C THR A 98 -9.66 -51.50 16.55
N PHE A 99 -8.60 -50.91 15.99
CA PHE A 99 -7.25 -51.37 16.33
C PHE A 99 -6.26 -50.20 16.46
N THR A 100 -5.86 -49.89 17.69
CA THR A 100 -4.82 -48.90 18.03
C THR A 100 -3.69 -49.56 18.81
N THR A 101 -2.45 -49.25 18.42
CA THR A 101 -1.24 -49.24 19.28
C THR A 101 -0.90 -50.62 19.91
N SER A 102 0.15 -50.86 20.72
CA SER A 102 1.00 -50.01 21.59
C SER A 102 2.41 -50.64 21.69
N SER A 103 3.50 -49.88 21.89
CA SER A 103 4.13 -49.57 23.21
C SER A 103 4.61 -50.83 23.98
N SER A 104 5.73 -50.80 24.73
CA SER A 104 5.80 -50.10 26.02
C SER A 104 7.22 -49.77 26.52
N ILE A 105 7.26 -49.10 27.68
CA ILE A 105 8.43 -48.79 28.50
C ILE A 105 8.67 -49.96 29.50
N VAL A 106 9.69 -49.80 30.37
CA VAL A 106 10.06 -50.52 31.62
C VAL A 106 10.82 -51.85 31.53
N ASP A 107 11.34 -52.25 32.70
CA ASP A 107 12.64 -52.91 32.91
C ASP A 107 12.51 -54.37 33.38
N SER A 108 13.51 -55.19 32.99
CA SER A 108 13.97 -56.44 33.61
C SER A 108 13.10 -57.72 33.61
N ALA A 109 13.85 -58.84 33.54
CA ALA A 109 13.52 -60.21 33.96
C ALA A 109 12.62 -61.14 33.09
N SER A 110 13.28 -61.81 32.13
CA SER A 110 13.31 -63.29 32.00
C SER A 110 12.16 -64.11 31.35
N ALA A 111 12.59 -65.22 30.70
CA ALA A 111 11.88 -66.50 30.47
C ALA A 111 10.87 -66.68 29.29
N SER A 112 11.40 -66.77 28.07
CA SER A 112 11.40 -68.00 27.23
C SER A 112 10.12 -68.69 26.66
N VAL A 113 10.18 -69.04 25.36
CA VAL A 113 9.86 -70.38 24.74
C VAL A 113 8.47 -70.67 24.08
N THR A 114 8.44 -70.55 22.73
CA THR A 114 8.27 -71.65 21.72
C THR A 114 6.88 -72.18 21.21
N VAL A 115 6.54 -71.79 19.95
CA VAL A 115 6.10 -72.61 18.75
C VAL A 115 4.78 -73.42 18.75
N THR A 116 3.99 -73.36 17.65
CA THR A 116 3.55 -74.47 16.70
C THR A 116 2.48 -73.98 15.67
N VAL A 117 2.19 -74.77 14.61
CA VAL A 117 1.57 -74.37 13.30
C VAL A 117 0.11 -74.96 13.08
N PRO A 118 -0.52 -75.19 11.89
CA PRO A 118 -1.96 -74.88 11.65
C PRO A 118 -2.85 -76.09 11.20
N SER A 119 -4.07 -75.88 10.60
CA SER A 119 -4.57 -76.58 9.36
C SER A 119 -6.07 -76.40 8.97
N GLY A 120 -6.35 -76.18 7.65
CA GLY A 120 -7.52 -76.69 6.86
C GLY A 120 -8.94 -76.09 7.02
N SER A 121 -9.97 -76.41 6.20
CA SER A 121 -10.06 -76.97 4.82
C SER A 121 -11.53 -77.08 4.30
N SER A 122 -11.80 -76.79 3.00
CA SER A 122 -12.91 -77.35 2.14
C SER A 122 -14.40 -77.03 2.48
N SER A 123 -15.42 -77.11 1.58
CA SER A 123 -15.56 -77.24 0.09
C SER A 123 -17.06 -77.13 -0.36
N VAL A 124 -17.39 -77.41 -1.65
CA VAL A 124 -18.74 -77.73 -2.25
C VAL A 124 -19.68 -76.53 -2.59
N LEU A 125 -20.37 -76.39 -3.75
CA LEU A 125 -20.28 -77.07 -5.08
C LEU A 125 -20.67 -76.17 -6.31
N THR A 126 -21.91 -76.23 -6.83
CA THR A 126 -22.37 -75.88 -8.20
C THR A 126 -23.91 -75.59 -8.25
N GLN A 127 -24.63 -75.28 -9.34
CA GLN A 127 -24.49 -75.50 -10.80
C GLN A 127 -25.56 -74.64 -11.56
N SER A 128 -25.46 -74.17 -12.81
CA SER A 128 -24.34 -73.77 -13.72
C SER A 128 -24.90 -73.20 -15.04
N GLY A 129 -24.13 -72.35 -15.76
CA GLY A 129 -24.38 -72.04 -17.18
C GLY A 129 -25.26 -70.81 -17.46
N SER A 130 -25.50 -70.40 -18.72
CA SER A 130 -24.99 -70.90 -20.02
C SER A 130 -25.14 -69.80 -21.10
N SER A 131 -24.35 -69.75 -22.19
CA SER A 131 -23.18 -70.55 -22.57
C SER A 131 -21.90 -69.69 -22.54
N SER A 132 -21.28 -69.10 -23.57
CA SER A 132 -21.24 -69.33 -25.04
C SER A 132 -20.12 -68.47 -25.67
N VAL A 133 -19.33 -68.92 -26.66
CA VAL A 133 -18.93 -70.28 -27.06
C VAL A 133 -17.66 -70.21 -27.94
N SER A 134 -16.69 -71.12 -27.76
CA SER A 134 -15.58 -71.48 -28.68
C SER A 134 -14.52 -70.40 -29.10
N SER A 135 -13.22 -70.70 -29.28
CA SER A 135 -12.43 -71.93 -28.99
C SER A 135 -10.91 -71.76 -29.21
N ALA A 136 -10.10 -72.49 -28.40
CA ALA A 136 -8.85 -73.21 -28.75
C ALA A 136 -7.48 -72.51 -29.06
N SER A 137 -6.54 -72.70 -28.11
CA SER A 137 -5.24 -73.43 -28.26
C SER A 137 -3.92 -72.83 -28.83
N SER A 138 -2.82 -73.30 -28.21
CA SER A 138 -1.46 -73.59 -28.73
C SER A 138 -0.44 -72.48 -29.12
N SER A 139 0.57 -72.30 -28.25
CA SER A 139 2.04 -72.36 -28.48
C SER A 139 2.75 -71.88 -29.78
N SER A 140 3.90 -71.22 -29.58
CA SER A 140 5.14 -71.23 -30.41
C SER A 140 5.34 -70.24 -31.60
N ALA A 141 5.94 -69.08 -31.29
CA ALA A 141 7.29 -68.60 -31.72
C ALA A 141 7.75 -68.48 -33.22
N VAL A 142 8.79 -67.64 -33.42
CA VAL A 142 9.71 -67.51 -34.61
C VAL A 142 9.11 -66.77 -35.84
N SER A 143 9.75 -65.81 -36.56
CA SER A 143 10.92 -64.89 -36.41
C SER A 143 10.58 -63.56 -37.14
N SER A 144 11.39 -62.55 -37.53
CA SER A 144 12.83 -62.25 -37.79
C SER A 144 13.12 -60.77 -37.41
N ALA A 145 14.32 -60.19 -37.25
CA ALA A 145 15.69 -60.29 -37.83
C ALA A 145 15.88 -59.43 -39.12
N SER A 146 16.90 -58.58 -39.29
CA SER A 146 18.25 -58.45 -38.66
C SER A 146 18.67 -56.94 -38.51
N THR A 147 19.80 -56.48 -37.93
CA THR A 147 21.17 -57.07 -37.82
C THR A 147 22.06 -56.48 -36.69
N VAL A 148 22.50 -57.32 -35.72
CA VAL A 148 23.87 -57.58 -35.13
C VAL A 148 24.81 -56.36 -34.83
N VAL A 149 25.57 -56.23 -33.71
CA VAL A 149 26.50 -57.18 -33.03
C VAL A 149 26.56 -57.04 -31.49
N ALA A 150 26.92 -58.15 -30.79
CA ALA A 150 27.03 -58.31 -29.33
C ALA A 150 28.41 -57.91 -28.73
N SER A 151 28.63 -58.02 -27.40
CA SER A 151 29.24 -59.23 -26.80
C SER A 151 29.08 -59.40 -25.26
N SER A 152 29.19 -60.67 -24.85
CA SER A 152 29.26 -61.32 -23.51
C SER A 152 30.51 -61.00 -22.66
N SER A 153 30.68 -61.34 -21.36
CA SER A 153 29.82 -61.83 -20.23
C SER A 153 30.66 -62.08 -18.96
N ALA A 154 30.05 -62.05 -17.75
CA ALA A 154 30.55 -62.66 -16.47
C ALA A 154 31.88 -62.07 -15.91
N SER A 155 32.33 -62.20 -14.64
CA SER A 155 31.84 -62.68 -13.32
C SER A 155 32.92 -62.29 -12.25
N SER A 156 32.81 -62.37 -10.91
CA SER A 156 31.82 -62.83 -9.91
C SER A 156 32.24 -62.36 -8.50
N SER A 157 31.31 -62.24 -7.55
CA SER A 157 31.61 -62.16 -6.09
C SER A 157 32.01 -63.53 -5.52
N PRO A 158 32.72 -63.63 -4.37
CA PRO A 158 31.99 -63.92 -3.10
C PRO A 158 32.65 -63.50 -1.75
N VAL A 159 31.78 -63.23 -0.76
CA VAL A 159 31.82 -63.68 0.67
C VAL A 159 32.99 -63.32 1.63
N SER A 160 32.68 -62.42 2.57
CA SER A 160 32.86 -62.47 4.06
C SER A 160 34.07 -63.15 4.75
N SER A 161 34.75 -62.44 5.68
CA SER A 161 34.63 -62.65 7.16
C SER A 161 35.66 -61.88 8.05
N ALA A 162 35.24 -61.61 9.30
CA ALA A 162 36.01 -61.51 10.57
C ALA A 162 37.33 -60.69 10.74
N THR A 163 37.23 -59.57 11.47
CA THR A 163 38.10 -59.06 12.58
C THR A 163 39.65 -58.99 12.51
N SER A 164 40.16 -57.76 12.74
CA SER A 164 41.31 -57.34 13.59
C SER A 164 42.81 -57.59 13.20
N SER A 165 43.39 -56.57 12.55
CA SER A 165 44.56 -55.74 12.98
C SER A 165 46.05 -56.20 12.96
N ALA A 166 46.88 -55.32 12.35
CA ALA A 166 48.25 -54.87 12.69
C ALA A 166 49.53 -55.65 12.24
N SER A 167 50.51 -54.94 11.62
CA SER A 167 51.92 -54.78 12.12
C SER A 167 52.95 -54.10 11.16
N SER A 168 53.85 -53.26 11.73
CA SER A 168 55.30 -53.07 11.43
C SER A 168 55.86 -52.30 10.18
N SER A 169 57.14 -51.86 10.30
CA SER A 169 57.94 -50.98 9.39
C SER A 169 59.42 -51.50 9.25
N SER A 170 60.56 -50.82 8.92
CA SER A 170 61.09 -49.45 9.18
C SER A 170 62.43 -49.11 8.45
N ILE A 171 62.63 -47.84 8.04
CA ILE A 171 63.84 -46.94 8.21
C ILE A 171 65.22 -47.26 7.56
N VAL A 172 65.90 -46.23 6.98
CA VAL A 172 67.32 -45.76 7.20
C VAL A 172 67.63 -44.52 6.30
N SER A 173 68.56 -43.63 6.71
CA SER A 173 68.85 -42.28 6.13
C SER A 173 70.31 -42.11 5.61
N PRO A 174 70.74 -40.93 5.08
CA PRO A 174 71.39 -39.90 5.95
C PRO A 174 71.31 -38.41 5.49
N SER A 175 71.77 -37.51 6.38
CA SER A 175 72.39 -36.16 6.18
C SER A 175 71.80 -35.16 5.17
N GLU A 176 71.49 -33.90 5.53
CA GLU A 176 71.74 -33.13 6.78
C GLU A 176 70.90 -31.81 6.73
N SER A 177 70.81 -30.92 7.75
CA SER A 177 71.46 -30.86 9.07
C SER A 177 70.57 -30.26 10.19
N SER A 178 70.31 -28.95 10.18
CA SER A 178 69.84 -28.18 11.36
C SER A 178 68.99 -26.95 10.99
N SER A 179 67.93 -26.56 11.71
CA SER A 179 67.17 -27.11 12.87
C SER A 179 65.80 -26.34 12.95
N VAL A 180 64.84 -26.45 13.89
CA VAL A 180 64.72 -26.91 15.30
C VAL A 180 63.33 -27.58 15.54
N SER A 181 63.09 -28.12 16.73
CA SER A 181 61.94 -28.91 17.20
C SER A 181 60.56 -28.20 17.32
N SER A 182 59.52 -28.74 16.66
CA SER A 182 58.55 -29.75 17.20
C SER A 182 58.00 -29.67 18.64
N PRO A 183 56.86 -30.34 18.99
CA PRO A 183 55.60 -30.59 18.23
C PRO A 183 54.31 -30.51 19.14
N ALA A 184 53.16 -31.02 18.67
CA ALA A 184 51.86 -31.05 19.38
C ALA A 184 51.40 -32.46 19.86
N SER A 185 50.36 -32.53 20.72
CA SER A 185 49.58 -33.75 21.07
C SER A 185 48.24 -33.40 21.75
N SER A 186 47.27 -34.33 21.78
CA SER A 186 45.88 -34.12 22.23
C SER A 186 45.28 -35.34 22.96
N THR A 187 44.34 -35.17 23.91
CA THR A 187 43.32 -36.19 24.31
C THR A 187 42.26 -35.68 25.31
N VAL A 188 41.12 -36.40 25.35
CA VAL A 188 39.88 -36.22 26.17
C VAL A 188 39.05 -37.52 26.08
N PRO A 189 37.96 -37.79 26.85
CA PRO A 189 37.34 -37.03 27.97
C PRO A 189 37.12 -37.89 29.26
N SER A 190 36.34 -37.39 30.24
CA SER A 190 35.68 -38.18 31.30
C SER A 190 34.23 -37.69 31.54
N SER A 191 33.31 -38.61 31.83
CA SER A 191 31.86 -38.40 32.08
C SER A 191 31.46 -39.01 33.46
N PRO A 192 30.18 -39.14 33.91
CA PRO A 192 28.87 -38.71 33.38
C PRO A 192 27.91 -38.11 34.48
N ALA A 193 26.58 -38.29 34.32
CA ALA A 193 25.42 -38.00 35.22
C ALA A 193 24.86 -36.55 35.18
N SER A 194 23.55 -36.27 34.99
CA SER A 194 22.27 -36.81 35.55
C SER A 194 21.94 -36.29 36.96
N SER A 195 20.71 -35.88 37.32
CA SER A 195 19.43 -35.78 36.58
C SER A 195 18.37 -34.92 37.30
N SER A 196 17.35 -34.47 36.56
CA SER A 196 16.05 -33.86 36.94
C SER A 196 15.35 -34.29 38.26
N LEU A 197 14.57 -33.38 38.90
CA LEU A 197 13.09 -33.48 39.16
C LEU A 197 12.53 -32.59 40.32
N VAL A 198 11.55 -31.73 39.98
CA VAL A 198 10.38 -31.12 40.72
C VAL A 198 10.46 -30.55 42.17
N SER A 199 9.62 -29.51 42.38
CA SER A 199 8.95 -29.09 43.64
C SER A 199 9.71 -28.24 44.67
N SER A 200 9.10 -27.32 45.45
CA SER A 200 7.82 -26.58 45.35
C SER A 200 7.72 -25.53 46.50
N VAL A 201 6.62 -24.74 46.56
CA VAL A 201 6.07 -24.06 47.78
C VAL A 201 6.76 -22.76 48.32
N THR A 202 6.26 -21.62 47.82
CA THR A 202 5.83 -20.37 48.54
C THR A 202 6.75 -19.50 49.42
N SER A 203 6.40 -18.20 49.43
CA SER A 203 6.28 -17.26 50.59
C SER A 203 7.37 -16.20 50.86
N SER A 204 6.88 -14.94 50.97
CA SER A 204 7.35 -13.83 51.85
C SER A 204 8.72 -13.19 51.56
N SER A 205 8.88 -11.87 51.34
CA SER A 205 8.45 -10.65 52.09
C SER A 205 9.21 -10.48 53.44
N VAL A 206 9.72 -9.31 53.87
CA VAL A 206 9.67 -7.93 53.34
C VAL A 206 10.75 -7.03 54.02
N VAL A 207 11.10 -5.87 53.42
CA VAL A 207 11.78 -4.62 53.91
C VAL A 207 12.32 -4.60 55.38
N SER A 208 13.56 -4.17 55.71
CA SER A 208 13.98 -2.74 55.88
C SER A 208 15.45 -2.52 56.36
N SER A 209 16.02 -1.32 56.08
CA SER A 209 17.01 -0.49 56.84
C SER A 209 17.95 -1.09 57.93
N SER A 210 19.25 -0.78 58.05
CA SER A 210 19.87 0.53 58.46
C SER A 210 21.43 0.43 58.40
N ALA A 211 22.24 1.36 57.87
CA ALA A 211 22.79 2.63 58.41
C ALA A 211 24.02 2.57 59.38
N SER A 212 25.08 3.36 59.07
CA SER A 212 26.17 3.90 59.97
C SER A 212 27.27 2.94 60.51
N SER A 213 28.53 3.34 60.84
CA SER A 213 29.28 4.64 60.75
C SER A 213 30.82 4.54 60.98
N SER A 214 31.62 5.33 60.23
CA SER A 214 32.88 6.08 60.57
C SER A 214 34.07 5.50 61.38
N VAL A 215 35.32 5.84 60.98
CA VAL A 215 36.32 6.62 61.78
C VAL A 215 37.61 6.99 60.98
N SER A 216 38.13 8.20 61.27
CA SER A 216 39.31 8.93 60.73
C SER A 216 40.69 8.28 61.03
N SER A 217 41.87 8.65 60.47
CA SER A 217 42.38 9.46 59.32
C SER A 217 43.94 9.46 59.36
N THR A 218 44.68 10.18 58.48
CA THR A 218 45.91 11.01 58.76
C THR A 218 46.55 11.56 57.44
N SER A 219 47.53 12.48 57.51
CA SER A 219 48.28 13.18 56.43
C SER A 219 49.76 12.71 56.34
N THR A 220 50.59 12.95 55.30
CA THR A 220 51.02 14.23 54.65
C THR A 220 51.78 13.99 53.32
N ALA A 221 52.10 14.95 52.43
CA ALA A 221 51.54 16.25 52.00
C ALA A 221 52.50 16.94 50.98
N VAL A 222 52.02 17.97 50.24
CA VAL A 222 52.76 19.02 49.48
C VAL A 222 53.49 18.60 48.17
N PRO A 223 53.32 19.28 47.00
CA PRO A 223 52.48 20.46 46.60
C PRO A 223 51.31 20.04 45.64
N SER A 224 50.83 20.66 44.53
CA SER A 224 51.13 21.87 43.71
C SER A 224 49.93 22.34 42.80
N SER A 225 50.14 23.42 42.03
CA SER A 225 49.35 24.05 40.93
C SER A 225 48.90 23.12 39.78
N SER A 226 47.74 23.23 39.07
CA SER A 226 46.88 24.36 38.57
C SER A 226 47.41 25.08 37.30
N ALA A 227 46.63 25.59 36.34
CA ALA A 227 45.17 25.87 36.26
C ALA A 227 44.55 25.63 34.83
N SER A 228 43.62 26.48 34.33
CA SER A 228 42.67 26.20 33.22
C SER A 228 42.78 27.10 31.95
N SER A 229 42.20 26.60 30.84
CA SER A 229 41.41 27.30 29.78
C SER A 229 41.99 28.36 28.81
N SER A 230 41.71 28.11 27.52
CA SER A 230 41.12 29.01 26.47
C SER A 230 41.92 30.16 25.77
N ALA A 231 41.26 30.68 24.71
CA ALA A 231 41.56 31.86 23.87
C ALA A 231 42.53 31.70 22.66
N ALA A 232 42.42 32.64 21.70
CA ALA A 232 43.02 32.60 20.37
C ALA A 232 43.54 33.99 19.92
N SER A 233 44.38 34.02 18.87
CA SER A 233 44.54 35.07 17.82
C SER A 233 45.99 35.45 17.44
N SER A 234 46.32 35.23 16.15
CA SER A 234 47.15 36.07 15.25
C SER A 234 48.69 36.27 15.40
N ALA A 235 49.33 36.35 14.22
CA ALA A 235 50.55 37.12 13.86
C ALA A 235 51.99 36.54 14.00
N ALA A 236 52.39 35.77 12.97
CA ALA A 236 53.61 35.90 12.14
C ALA A 236 55.02 36.29 12.69
N SER A 237 56.05 35.50 12.33
CA SER A 237 57.22 35.92 11.49
C SER A 237 58.21 34.76 11.20
N SER A 238 58.98 34.85 10.09
CA SER A 238 59.91 33.81 9.58
C SER A 238 61.41 34.10 9.89
N PRO A 239 62.35 33.16 9.62
CA PRO A 239 62.97 32.96 8.28
C PRO A 239 62.97 31.46 7.84
N ALA A 240 62.87 31.04 6.56
CA ALA A 240 63.57 31.41 5.31
C ALA A 240 65.03 30.86 5.24
N VAL A 241 65.65 30.43 4.11
CA VAL A 241 65.45 30.68 2.65
C VAL A 241 65.92 29.45 1.81
N SER A 242 65.26 29.06 0.70
CA SER A 242 65.90 28.47 -0.53
C SER A 242 64.93 28.25 -1.72
N SER A 243 65.32 28.67 -2.94
CA SER A 243 64.70 28.37 -4.26
C SER A 243 65.73 28.66 -5.38
N PRO A 244 65.57 28.12 -6.61
CA PRO A 244 64.84 28.81 -7.68
C PRO A 244 63.91 27.85 -8.49
N GLY A 245 62.96 28.27 -9.34
CA GLY A 245 62.67 29.55 -10.02
C GLY A 245 62.46 29.28 -11.54
N SER A 246 61.75 30.03 -12.39
CA SER A 246 61.00 31.31 -12.37
C SER A 246 60.12 31.31 -13.68
N SER A 247 59.38 32.29 -14.24
CA SER A 247 58.90 33.69 -14.01
C SER A 247 58.07 34.10 -15.27
N SER A 248 57.15 35.08 -15.34
CA SER A 248 56.26 35.82 -14.41
C SER A 248 55.48 36.90 -15.23
N ILE A 249 54.69 37.78 -14.58
CA ILE A 249 54.17 39.11 -15.05
C ILE A 249 52.92 39.12 -15.98
N SER A 250 51.91 40.03 -15.89
CA SER A 250 51.22 40.72 -14.75
C SER A 250 50.04 41.61 -15.25
N SER A 251 49.12 42.01 -14.34
CA SER A 251 48.35 43.29 -14.33
C SER A 251 47.20 43.52 -15.35
N ALA A 252 46.25 44.47 -15.19
CA ALA A 252 45.55 45.04 -14.00
C ALA A 252 44.40 46.03 -14.40
N SER A 253 43.32 46.09 -13.59
CA SER A 253 42.45 47.26 -13.29
C SER A 253 41.43 47.89 -14.29
N THR A 254 40.23 48.19 -13.73
CA THR A 254 39.30 49.34 -13.95
C THR A 254 38.22 49.41 -15.07
N ALA A 255 36.96 49.58 -14.60
CA ALA A 255 35.90 50.54 -15.03
C ALA A 255 34.95 50.31 -16.26
N ILE A 256 33.64 50.28 -15.92
CA ILE A 256 32.38 50.72 -16.59
C ILE A 256 32.48 51.92 -17.60
N PRO A 257 31.48 52.19 -18.51
CA PRO A 257 30.08 51.68 -18.57
C PRO A 257 29.42 51.37 -19.97
N SER A 258 28.20 50.81 -19.90
CA SER A 258 26.97 51.13 -20.68
C SER A 258 26.75 50.77 -22.19
N SER A 259 25.75 49.90 -22.39
CA SER A 259 24.55 50.07 -23.26
C SER A 259 24.48 49.52 -24.70
N SER A 260 23.24 49.09 -25.04
CA SER A 260 22.57 49.14 -26.36
C SER A 260 22.58 47.91 -27.30
N ALA A 261 21.37 47.37 -27.49
CA ALA A 261 20.75 47.03 -28.78
C ALA A 261 21.30 45.88 -29.67
N SER A 262 20.71 44.69 -29.48
CA SER A 262 19.89 43.94 -30.46
C SER A 262 20.40 43.52 -31.86
N SER A 263 19.80 42.42 -32.33
CA SER A 263 19.72 41.89 -33.71
C SER A 263 20.85 40.98 -34.22
N SER A 264 20.43 39.82 -34.74
CA SER A 264 21.18 38.82 -35.50
C SER A 264 21.63 39.37 -36.87
N PRO A 265 22.59 38.72 -37.58
CA PRO A 265 22.23 37.54 -38.39
C PRO A 265 23.35 36.48 -38.56
N ALA A 266 23.00 35.37 -39.22
CA ALA A 266 23.94 34.34 -39.66
C ALA A 266 24.70 34.71 -40.95
N SER A 267 25.84 34.06 -41.23
CA SER A 267 26.38 33.84 -42.59
C SER A 267 27.62 32.93 -42.65
N SER A 268 27.59 31.95 -43.58
CA SER A 268 28.73 31.45 -44.40
C SER A 268 29.91 30.69 -43.75
N ALA A 269 30.71 29.85 -44.44
CA ALA A 269 30.55 29.02 -45.66
C ALA A 269 31.86 28.20 -45.92
N THR A 270 31.94 27.49 -47.08
CA THR A 270 33.13 26.90 -47.75
C THR A 270 33.64 25.53 -47.24
N SER A 271 34.08 24.57 -48.09
CA SER A 271 34.18 24.57 -49.58
C SER A 271 34.29 23.19 -50.25
N SER A 272 33.68 23.05 -51.44
CA SER A 272 34.10 22.30 -52.66
C SER A 272 34.37 20.77 -52.59
N SER A 273 33.97 19.95 -53.58
CA SER A 273 34.23 20.10 -55.04
C SER A 273 33.23 19.35 -55.96
N VAL A 274 33.33 19.49 -57.29
CA VAL A 274 32.26 19.17 -58.27
C VAL A 274 32.76 18.40 -59.52
N ILE A 275 31.97 17.42 -60.02
CA ILE A 275 31.95 16.96 -61.44
C ILE A 275 30.49 16.60 -61.85
N THR A 276 30.08 16.93 -63.08
CA THR A 276 28.75 16.66 -63.73
C THR A 276 28.90 16.66 -65.28
N PRO A 277 27.86 16.47 -66.14
CA PRO A 277 26.77 15.47 -66.16
C PRO A 277 26.50 14.85 -67.58
N SER A 278 25.62 13.84 -67.69
CA SER A 278 24.77 13.48 -68.87
C SER A 278 23.86 12.28 -68.52
N GLY A 279 22.59 12.14 -68.98
CA GLY A 279 21.70 13.06 -69.71
C GLY A 279 20.36 12.41 -70.17
N SER A 280 19.38 13.25 -70.56
CA SER A 280 18.15 12.99 -71.37
C SER A 280 16.97 12.12 -70.89
N SER A 281 15.78 12.78 -70.80
CA SER A 281 14.48 12.39 -71.41
C SER A 281 13.61 11.23 -70.85
N SER A 282 12.27 11.23 -70.93
CA SER A 282 11.27 12.32 -71.18
C SER A 282 9.79 11.87 -71.02
N VAL A 283 8.97 12.70 -70.35
CA VAL A 283 7.54 13.01 -70.62
C VAL A 283 6.53 11.87 -70.92
N SER A 284 5.54 11.69 -70.05
CA SER A 284 4.18 11.18 -70.34
C SER A 284 3.22 11.61 -69.22
N SER A 285 1.91 11.75 -69.48
CA SER A 285 1.05 12.57 -68.60
C SER A 285 -0.48 12.33 -68.68
N VAL A 286 -1.11 12.18 -67.50
CA VAL A 286 -2.56 12.40 -67.18
C VAL A 286 -3.59 11.40 -67.77
N VAL A 287 -4.54 10.95 -66.93
CA VAL A 287 -6.03 10.93 -67.11
C VAL A 287 -6.70 9.92 -66.15
N VAL A 288 -7.72 10.39 -65.41
CA VAL A 288 -8.71 9.66 -64.57
C VAL A 288 -10.06 9.60 -65.36
N PRO A 289 -11.14 8.81 -65.05
CA PRO A 289 -11.61 8.42 -63.70
C PRO A 289 -12.41 7.07 -63.56
N SER A 290 -12.89 6.84 -62.31
CA SER A 290 -14.24 6.37 -61.91
C SER A 290 -14.81 4.95 -62.22
N SER A 291 -15.11 4.26 -61.12
CA SER A 291 -16.41 3.67 -60.71
C SER A 291 -17.01 2.40 -61.34
N SER A 292 -17.04 1.34 -60.51
CA SER A 292 -18.20 0.51 -60.12
C SER A 292 -18.86 -0.53 -61.04
N ALA A 293 -19.04 -1.72 -60.46
CA ALA A 293 -20.24 -2.60 -60.46
C ALA A 293 -20.25 -3.93 -61.26
N SER A 294 -20.44 -5.01 -60.47
CA SER A 294 -21.30 -6.19 -60.69
C SER A 294 -20.99 -7.32 -61.70
N SER A 295 -20.88 -8.52 -61.11
CA SER A 295 -21.45 -9.83 -61.53
C SER A 295 -20.81 -10.71 -62.62
N SER A 296 -20.55 -11.97 -62.23
CA SER A 296 -20.18 -13.16 -63.03
C SER A 296 -21.39 -13.74 -63.80
N PRO A 297 -21.20 -14.75 -64.70
CA PRO A 297 -21.10 -16.17 -64.31
C PRO A 297 -20.12 -16.96 -65.23
N ALA A 298 -19.94 -18.30 -65.25
CA ALA A 298 -20.53 -19.49 -64.59
C ALA A 298 -19.46 -20.63 -64.60
N SER A 299 -19.54 -21.81 -63.97
CA SER A 299 -20.57 -22.49 -63.14
C SER A 299 -19.87 -22.99 -61.83
N SER A 300 -19.80 -24.24 -61.33
CA SER A 300 -20.44 -25.58 -61.51
C SER A 300 -19.92 -26.53 -60.41
N ALA A 301 -20.61 -27.57 -59.92
CA ALA A 301 -22.04 -27.91 -59.91
C ALA A 301 -22.32 -29.15 -59.01
N THR A 302 -23.38 -29.09 -58.18
CA THR A 302 -24.21 -30.22 -57.63
C THR A 302 -23.60 -31.31 -56.72
N SER A 303 -24.27 -31.89 -55.69
CA SER A 303 -25.51 -31.55 -54.95
C SER A 303 -25.72 -32.46 -53.70
N SER A 304 -26.30 -31.88 -52.63
CA SER A 304 -27.40 -32.34 -51.71
C SER A 304 -27.77 -33.84 -51.52
N SER A 305 -28.28 -34.36 -50.37
CA SER A 305 -28.52 -33.88 -48.98
C SER A 305 -29.28 -34.93 -48.09
N VAL A 306 -29.55 -34.61 -46.81
CA VAL A 306 -30.62 -35.09 -45.86
C VAL A 306 -30.40 -36.34 -44.94
N ILE A 307 -30.90 -36.20 -43.69
CA ILE A 307 -31.31 -37.18 -42.63
C ILE A 307 -30.28 -37.56 -41.53
N SER A 308 -30.68 -37.30 -40.27
CA SER A 308 -30.11 -37.78 -38.99
C SER A 308 -30.99 -38.90 -38.39
N PRO A 309 -30.53 -39.71 -37.39
CA PRO A 309 -30.66 -39.27 -35.98
C PRO A 309 -29.61 -39.84 -34.98
N SER A 310 -29.57 -39.25 -33.75
CA SER A 310 -29.00 -39.78 -32.49
C SER A 310 -27.54 -40.30 -32.51
N GLY A 311 -26.54 -39.70 -31.85
CA GLY A 311 -26.55 -38.68 -30.78
C GLY A 311 -26.58 -39.33 -29.38
N SER A 312 -25.91 -38.81 -28.34
CA SER A 312 -25.22 -37.52 -28.16
C SER A 312 -23.73 -37.70 -27.72
N SER A 313 -22.96 -36.83 -27.03
CA SER A 313 -23.22 -35.76 -26.03
C SER A 313 -22.23 -34.59 -26.16
N SER A 314 -22.68 -33.37 -25.86
CA SER A 314 -21.84 -32.16 -25.86
C SER A 314 -22.37 -31.10 -24.88
N VAL A 315 -21.47 -30.39 -24.20
CA VAL A 315 -21.79 -29.23 -23.34
C VAL A 315 -21.81 -27.97 -24.20
N SER A 316 -22.59 -26.94 -23.82
CA SER A 316 -22.64 -25.66 -24.53
C SER A 316 -22.89 -24.49 -23.59
N SER A 317 -22.46 -23.32 -24.04
CA SER A 317 -22.61 -22.02 -23.37
C SER A 317 -24.06 -21.56 -23.27
N ILE A 318 -24.30 -20.58 -22.38
CA ILE A 318 -25.48 -19.72 -22.43
C ILE A 318 -25.01 -18.29 -22.60
N ALA A 319 -25.50 -17.63 -23.64
CA ALA A 319 -25.41 -16.18 -23.83
C ALA A 319 -26.81 -15.57 -23.70
N VAL A 320 -26.89 -14.27 -23.42
CA VAL A 320 -28.15 -13.54 -23.22
C VAL A 320 -28.91 -13.34 -24.55
N PRO A 321 -30.20 -13.68 -24.64
CA PRO A 321 -31.08 -13.25 -25.72
C PRO A 321 -31.90 -12.00 -25.32
N SER A 322 -32.25 -11.16 -26.30
CA SER A 322 -33.18 -10.04 -26.11
C SER A 322 -34.19 -9.96 -27.27
N THR A 323 -35.47 -9.65 -26.97
CA THR A 323 -36.39 -8.83 -27.79
C THR A 323 -37.80 -8.70 -27.18
N SER A 324 -38.17 -7.45 -26.85
CA SER A 324 -39.52 -6.83 -26.91
C SER A 324 -40.82 -7.67 -26.84
N ALA A 325 -41.70 -7.37 -25.86
CA ALA A 325 -42.89 -6.52 -26.11
C ALA A 325 -43.81 -6.28 -24.89
N SER A 326 -44.10 -4.99 -24.62
CA SER A 326 -45.36 -4.39 -24.11
C SER A 326 -46.29 -5.11 -23.11
N SER A 327 -46.44 -4.54 -21.92
CA SER A 327 -47.73 -3.97 -21.44
C SER A 327 -47.59 -3.21 -20.11
N ALA A 328 -48.53 -2.32 -19.81
CA ALA A 328 -48.56 -1.52 -18.58
C ALA A 328 -50.00 -1.31 -18.07
N SER A 329 -50.11 -0.92 -16.79
CA SER A 329 -51.29 -0.33 -16.11
C SER A 329 -52.32 -1.24 -15.42
N SER A 330 -52.16 -1.36 -14.08
CA SER A 330 -53.23 -1.13 -13.06
C SER A 330 -54.45 -2.10 -12.97
N VAL A 331 -55.27 -2.14 -11.91
CA VAL A 331 -55.45 -1.31 -10.69
C VAL A 331 -55.95 -2.19 -9.52
N ALA A 332 -55.89 -1.65 -8.27
CA ALA A 332 -56.85 -1.89 -7.16
C ALA A 332 -56.87 -3.30 -6.50
N SER A 333 -57.14 -3.48 -5.20
CA SER A 333 -57.24 -2.63 -3.98
C SER A 333 -57.08 -3.61 -2.77
N SER A 334 -57.06 -3.28 -1.47
CA SER A 334 -57.62 -2.18 -0.67
C SER A 334 -57.01 -2.17 0.74
N SER A 335 -57.10 -1.04 1.45
CA SER A 335 -57.36 -1.02 2.91
C SER A 335 -57.79 0.39 3.32
N ALA A 336 -58.85 0.51 4.11
CA ALA A 336 -59.39 1.78 4.56
C ALA A 336 -59.73 1.77 6.05
N VAL A 337 -59.35 2.87 6.72
CA VAL A 337 -60.01 3.54 7.86
C VAL A 337 -60.98 2.72 8.72
N SER A 338 -60.71 2.64 10.02
CA SER A 338 -61.73 2.61 11.07
C SER A 338 -61.19 3.15 12.40
N SER A 339 -61.98 3.99 13.08
CA SER A 339 -61.72 4.52 14.43
C SER A 339 -62.91 4.23 15.34
N PRO A 340 -62.69 4.19 16.67
CA PRO A 340 -63.23 5.24 17.55
C PRO A 340 -62.16 5.74 18.56
N GLY A 341 -62.29 6.81 19.36
CA GLY A 341 -63.47 7.58 19.81
C GLY A 341 -63.88 7.19 21.24
N SER A 342 -64.06 8.06 22.25
CA SER A 342 -64.04 9.54 22.30
C SER A 342 -63.91 10.07 23.76
N SER A 343 -63.88 11.40 23.94
CA SER A 343 -64.13 12.22 25.17
C SER A 343 -62.97 12.44 26.17
N SER A 344 -62.87 13.53 26.97
CA SER A 344 -63.30 14.96 26.93
C SER A 344 -62.88 15.64 28.27
N ILE A 345 -62.71 16.95 28.55
CA ILE A 345 -62.75 18.27 27.86
C ILE A 345 -61.82 19.24 28.66
N SER A 346 -61.36 20.40 28.16
CA SER A 346 -62.00 21.72 28.41
C SER A 346 -61.19 22.92 27.84
N SER A 347 -61.89 24.05 27.65
CA SER A 347 -61.45 25.41 27.24
C SER A 347 -60.55 26.15 28.28
N ALA A 348 -59.97 27.36 28.07
CA ALA A 348 -60.35 28.49 27.18
C ALA A 348 -59.18 29.48 26.85
N SER A 349 -59.51 30.57 26.12
CA SER A 349 -58.66 31.70 25.71
C SER A 349 -58.28 32.67 26.86
N THR A 350 -57.37 33.65 26.70
CA THR A 350 -57.61 35.01 26.10
C THR A 350 -56.29 35.83 26.03
N ALA A 351 -56.29 36.98 25.32
CA ALA A 351 -55.13 37.76 24.85
C ALA A 351 -54.63 38.93 25.76
N VAL A 352 -53.98 39.94 25.14
CA VAL A 352 -53.38 41.23 25.64
C VAL A 352 -51.84 41.16 25.81
N SER A 353 -51.00 41.65 24.87
CA SER A 353 -50.57 43.06 24.58
C SER A 353 -49.57 43.64 25.62
N SER A 354 -48.65 44.58 25.33
CA SER A 354 -48.51 45.54 24.19
C SER A 354 -47.06 46.04 23.96
N SER A 355 -46.86 46.80 22.86
CA SER A 355 -45.87 47.89 22.63
C SER A 355 -44.35 47.57 22.65
N LEU A 356 -43.52 47.96 21.66
CA LEU A 356 -43.25 49.28 21.03
C LEU A 356 -42.55 50.28 21.98
N ALA A 357 -41.55 51.09 21.60
CA ALA A 357 -40.72 51.17 20.36
C ALA A 357 -39.57 52.21 20.53
N SER A 358 -38.79 52.41 19.45
CA SER A 358 -37.88 53.55 19.10
C SER A 358 -36.38 53.22 19.23
N SER A 359 -35.50 53.26 18.20
CA SER A 359 -35.29 54.17 17.05
C SER A 359 -34.53 55.47 17.41
N SER A 360 -33.69 56.11 16.57
CA SER A 360 -33.40 55.95 15.12
C SER A 360 -31.98 56.48 14.76
N ALA A 361 -31.47 56.10 13.57
CA ALA A 361 -30.79 56.96 12.58
C ALA A 361 -29.47 57.70 12.92
N VAL A 362 -28.73 58.34 11.99
CA VAL A 362 -28.25 58.10 10.58
C VAL A 362 -27.25 59.25 10.32
N SER A 363 -26.14 59.05 9.57
CA SER A 363 -25.54 60.01 8.60
C SER A 363 -24.00 59.94 8.50
N SER A 364 -23.56 59.80 7.25
CA SER A 364 -22.24 60.04 6.67
C SER A 364 -21.57 61.40 6.96
N ALA A 365 -20.23 61.46 6.89
CA ALA A 365 -19.49 62.44 6.06
C ALA A 365 -18.00 62.06 5.85
N THR A 366 -17.41 62.55 4.76
CA THR A 366 -16.07 62.24 4.20
C THR A 366 -14.92 63.15 4.70
N SER A 367 -13.69 62.85 4.24
CA SER A 367 -12.46 63.68 4.23
C SER A 367 -11.59 63.62 5.50
N SER A 368 -10.24 63.72 5.44
CA SER A 368 -9.29 63.83 4.32
C SER A 368 -7.87 63.37 4.74
N SER A 369 -7.01 63.02 3.77
CA SER A 369 -5.61 62.62 4.00
C SER A 369 -4.65 63.81 4.17
N VAL A 370 -3.57 63.61 4.93
CA VAL A 370 -2.38 64.47 5.00
C VAL A 370 -1.13 63.58 5.05
N VAL A 371 -0.06 63.97 4.36
CA VAL A 371 1.19 63.20 4.24
C VAL A 371 2.29 63.85 5.07
N SER A 372 3.13 63.08 5.75
CA SER A 372 4.45 63.53 6.24
C SER A 372 5.40 62.35 6.44
N SER A 373 6.68 62.58 6.17
CA SER A 373 7.74 61.56 6.15
C SER A 373 8.86 61.89 7.15
N ALA A 374 9.25 60.94 7.98
CA ALA A 374 10.51 60.98 8.74
C ALA A 374 10.97 59.58 9.13
N SER A 375 12.26 59.33 9.04
CA SER A 375 12.95 58.16 9.59
C SER A 375 13.53 58.48 10.97
N VAL A 376 13.51 57.53 11.92
CA VAL A 376 14.54 57.40 12.98
C VAL A 376 14.41 56.03 13.66
N SER A 377 15.56 55.46 14.06
CA SER A 377 15.64 54.19 14.79
C SER A 377 15.58 54.40 16.31
N THR A 378 14.94 53.49 17.05
CA THR A 378 15.42 53.00 18.37
C THR A 378 14.63 51.80 18.86
N SER A 379 15.25 51.02 19.75
CA SER A 379 14.65 49.85 20.41
C SER A 379 13.55 50.22 21.41
N ALA A 380 12.51 49.38 21.49
CA ALA A 380 11.56 49.37 22.59
C ALA A 380 11.28 47.91 22.99
N SER A 381 11.38 47.58 24.27
CA SER A 381 11.13 46.21 24.76
C SER A 381 9.65 45.87 24.68
N LEU A 382 9.31 44.81 23.96
CA LEU A 382 7.98 44.19 24.06
C LEU A 382 7.88 43.44 25.39
N THR A 383 7.27 44.07 26.39
CA THR A 383 6.74 43.36 27.56
C THR A 383 5.59 42.47 27.12
N THR A 384 5.78 41.15 27.18
CA THR A 384 4.72 40.18 26.93
C THR A 384 3.58 40.36 27.95
N PRO A 385 2.30 40.33 27.52
CA PRO A 385 1.18 40.38 28.45
C PRO A 385 1.09 39.05 29.19
N ILE A 386 1.39 39.05 30.49
CA ILE A 386 1.15 37.90 31.36
C ILE A 386 -0.37 37.70 31.45
N MET A 387 -0.90 36.65 30.82
CA MET A 387 -2.29 36.25 31.00
C MET A 387 -2.47 35.71 32.43
N SER A 388 -2.93 36.58 33.33
CA SER A 388 -3.31 36.20 34.68
C SER A 388 -4.70 35.55 34.64
N SER A 389 -4.72 34.22 34.44
CA SER A 389 -5.93 33.41 34.48
C SER A 389 -6.50 33.38 35.90
N THR A 390 -7.47 34.25 36.17
CA THR A 390 -8.21 34.24 37.44
C THR A 390 -8.95 32.92 37.60
N LEU A 391 -8.56 32.14 38.60
CA LEU A 391 -9.17 30.85 38.94
C LEU A 391 -10.67 31.04 39.27
N ILE A 392 -11.53 30.75 38.30
CA ILE A 392 -12.96 30.56 38.54
C ILE A 392 -13.12 29.19 39.20
N SER A 393 -13.68 29.16 40.41
CA SER A 393 -13.92 27.90 41.13
C SER A 393 -15.05 27.11 40.46
N ILE A 394 -14.69 26.22 39.55
CA ILE A 394 -15.60 25.26 38.93
C ILE A 394 -16.19 24.40 40.06
N SER A 395 -17.51 24.44 40.24
CA SER A 395 -18.19 23.50 41.12
C SER A 395 -18.12 22.12 40.49
N ALA A 396 -17.70 21.10 41.25
CA ALA A 396 -17.44 19.77 40.72
C ALA A 396 -18.67 19.23 39.97
N SER A 397 -18.51 19.01 38.66
CA SER A 397 -19.49 18.30 37.85
C SER A 397 -19.75 16.93 38.46
N ALA A 398 -20.99 16.44 38.34
CA ALA A 398 -21.28 15.06 38.69
C ALA A 398 -20.39 14.14 37.84
N THR A 399 -19.60 13.29 38.50
CA THR A 399 -18.82 12.27 37.79
C THR A 399 -19.78 11.30 37.12
N ALA A 400 -19.57 11.06 35.82
CA ALA A 400 -20.32 10.05 35.09
C ALA A 400 -20.16 8.70 35.80
N SER A 401 -21.27 8.13 36.27
CA SER A 401 -21.27 6.90 37.08
C SER A 401 -22.26 5.91 36.47
N ALA A 402 -21.72 5.01 35.66
CA ALA A 402 -22.43 3.85 35.13
C ALA A 402 -21.86 2.58 35.78
N THR A 403 -22.65 1.50 35.79
CA THR A 403 -22.20 0.19 36.33
C THR A 403 -21.78 -0.71 35.17
N PRO A 404 -20.54 -1.24 35.13
CA PRO A 404 -20.10 -2.13 34.06
C PRO A 404 -21.02 -3.34 33.89
N LEU A 405 -21.43 -3.64 32.66
CA LEU A 405 -22.32 -4.76 32.38
C LEU A 405 -21.63 -6.10 32.64
N SER A 406 -22.35 -7.02 33.32
CA SER A 406 -21.84 -8.38 33.53
C SER A 406 -21.69 -9.16 32.23
N HIS A 407 -22.51 -8.85 31.22
CA HIS A 407 -22.50 -9.39 29.88
C HIS A 407 -23.03 -8.33 28.91
N ALA A 408 -22.36 -8.16 27.78
CA ALA A 408 -22.80 -7.29 26.69
C ALA A 408 -22.37 -7.88 25.33
N ALA A 409 -23.04 -7.46 24.28
CA ALA A 409 -22.46 -7.44 22.93
C ALA A 409 -22.07 -6.00 22.61
N VAL A 410 -20.99 -5.82 21.85
CA VAL A 410 -20.54 -4.51 21.35
C VAL A 410 -20.11 -4.68 19.89
N ALA A 411 -20.60 -3.83 18.99
CA ALA A 411 -20.07 -3.74 17.63
C ALA A 411 -18.66 -3.13 17.69
N ALA A 412 -17.69 -3.71 17.00
CA ALA A 412 -16.28 -3.26 17.01
C ALA A 412 -16.02 -2.04 16.10
N GLU A 413 -17.08 -1.32 15.71
CA GLU A 413 -17.01 -0.11 14.89
C GLU A 413 -16.45 1.06 15.71
N ILE A 414 -15.65 1.91 15.09
CA ILE A 414 -15.03 3.07 15.75
C ILE A 414 -15.82 4.35 15.46
N LEU A 415 -16.21 5.09 16.50
CA LEU A 415 -16.82 6.41 16.35
C LEU A 415 -15.74 7.50 16.30
N ILE A 416 -15.55 8.12 15.15
CA ILE A 416 -14.71 9.31 14.97
C ILE A 416 -15.55 10.56 15.24
N ILE A 417 -15.05 11.47 16.06
CA ILE A 417 -15.69 12.75 16.40
C ILE A 417 -14.71 13.88 16.05
N ALA A 418 -15.08 14.74 15.10
CA ALA A 418 -14.19 15.78 14.58
C ALA A 418 -14.95 17.06 14.22
N ARG A 419 -14.23 18.18 14.03
CA ARG A 419 -14.81 19.50 13.66
C ARG A 419 -15.29 19.57 12.21
N ASP A 420 -14.65 18.81 11.34
CA ASP A 420 -14.77 18.89 9.88
C ASP A 420 -14.21 17.60 9.23
N ALA A 421 -14.46 17.43 7.93
CA ALA A 421 -14.09 16.22 7.19
C ALA A 421 -12.56 16.01 7.08
N ALA A 422 -11.74 17.07 7.10
CA ALA A 422 -10.28 16.93 7.06
C ALA A 422 -9.76 16.41 8.42
N SER A 423 -10.24 17.00 9.52
CA SER A 423 -9.95 16.56 10.89
C SER A 423 -10.40 15.11 11.15
N ALA A 424 -11.53 14.69 10.56
CA ALA A 424 -11.97 13.29 10.57
C ALA A 424 -11.08 12.40 9.68
N GLY A 425 -10.68 12.92 8.51
CA GLY A 425 -9.76 12.31 7.56
C GLY A 425 -8.54 11.71 8.25
N VAL A 426 -7.87 12.51 9.08
CA VAL A 426 -6.67 12.13 9.85
C VAL A 426 -6.86 10.90 10.74
N ALA A 427 -8.02 10.73 11.38
CA ALA A 427 -8.32 9.51 12.16
C ALA A 427 -8.75 8.35 11.26
N SER A 428 -9.53 8.64 10.21
CA SER A 428 -10.10 7.65 9.32
C SER A 428 -9.07 7.01 8.39
N SER A 429 -8.00 7.70 8.00
CA SER A 429 -6.97 7.18 7.09
C SER A 429 -6.30 5.93 7.66
N GLY A 430 -5.94 5.95 8.95
CA GLY A 430 -5.35 4.79 9.62
C GLY A 430 -6.32 3.63 9.73
N LEU A 431 -7.56 3.89 10.14
CA LEU A 431 -8.60 2.85 10.25
C LEU A 431 -8.91 2.24 8.88
N ASN A 432 -8.98 3.06 7.83
CA ASN A 432 -9.12 2.64 6.44
C ASN A 432 -7.90 1.82 5.94
N GLY A 433 -6.67 2.18 6.31
CA GLY A 433 -5.47 1.40 6.01
C GLY A 433 -5.53 -0.01 6.57
N TYR A 434 -6.00 -0.17 7.82
CA TYR A 434 -6.25 -1.49 8.40
C TYR A 434 -7.51 -2.19 7.85
N GLY A 435 -8.48 -1.45 7.32
CA GLY A 435 -9.83 -1.97 7.01
C GLY A 435 -10.71 -2.14 8.26
N ILE A 436 -10.54 -1.30 9.29
CA ILE A 436 -11.38 -1.31 10.49
C ILE A 436 -12.64 -0.47 10.23
N PRO A 437 -13.87 -1.02 10.41
CA PRO A 437 -15.10 -0.25 10.24
C PRO A 437 -15.20 0.95 11.20
N PHE A 438 -15.65 2.10 10.67
CA PHE A 438 -15.83 3.34 11.44
C PHE A 438 -17.02 4.16 10.96
N SER A 439 -17.56 4.98 11.87
CA SER A 439 -18.55 6.04 11.60
C SER A 439 -17.97 7.40 11.99
N THR A 440 -18.37 8.45 11.27
CA THR A 440 -17.87 9.82 11.49
C THR A 440 -18.99 10.76 11.92
N LEU A 441 -18.83 11.39 13.08
CA LEU A 441 -19.64 12.50 13.57
C LEU A 441 -18.87 13.82 13.37
N ILE A 442 -19.42 14.70 12.51
CA ILE A 442 -18.93 16.07 12.35
C ILE A 442 -19.67 16.99 13.32
N VAL A 443 -18.92 17.64 14.22
CA VAL A 443 -19.42 18.53 15.26
C VAL A 443 -19.08 19.99 14.89
N PRO A 444 -20.00 20.74 14.26
CA PRO A 444 -19.78 22.16 13.98
C PRO A 444 -19.82 22.99 15.28
N SER A 445 -19.37 24.25 15.23
CA SER A 445 -19.41 25.18 16.37
C SER A 445 -20.81 25.56 16.87
N ALA A 446 -21.88 25.09 16.21
CA ALA A 446 -23.25 25.18 16.71
C ALA A 446 -23.65 24.00 17.62
N GLY A 447 -22.78 22.98 17.74
CA GLY A 447 -23.09 21.68 18.31
C GLY A 447 -23.84 20.75 17.34
N VAL A 448 -23.94 19.48 17.72
CA VAL A 448 -24.75 18.43 17.07
C VAL A 448 -25.17 17.43 18.14
N GLU A 449 -26.23 16.66 17.91
CA GLU A 449 -26.57 15.52 18.79
C GLU A 449 -25.59 14.35 18.58
N LEU A 450 -25.42 13.50 19.61
CA LEU A 450 -24.64 12.26 19.47
C LEU A 450 -25.47 11.20 18.73
N PRO A 451 -24.85 10.27 17.98
CA PRO A 451 -25.53 9.05 17.52
C PRO A 451 -25.97 8.18 18.70
N GLU A 452 -26.90 7.25 18.46
CA GLU A 452 -27.28 6.23 19.45
C GLU A 452 -26.04 5.38 19.81
N LEU A 453 -25.49 5.58 21.01
CA LEU A 453 -24.27 4.91 21.47
C LEU A 453 -24.51 3.41 21.76
N ASN A 454 -25.73 3.07 22.16
CA ASN A 454 -26.17 1.71 22.48
C ASN A 454 -27.68 1.55 22.25
N GLY A 455 -28.07 0.39 21.75
CA GLY A 455 -29.46 0.02 21.47
C GLY A 455 -29.81 -1.38 21.97
N THR A 456 -30.92 -1.95 21.48
CA THR A 456 -31.39 -3.28 21.89
C THR A 456 -30.46 -4.45 21.52
N ALA A 457 -29.50 -4.22 20.61
CA ALA A 457 -28.47 -5.19 20.23
C ALA A 457 -27.23 -5.18 21.15
N GLY A 458 -27.02 -4.12 21.94
CA GLY A 458 -25.78 -3.92 22.70
C GLY A 458 -25.20 -2.50 22.49
N GLY A 459 -23.90 -2.37 22.69
CA GLY A 459 -23.15 -1.14 22.37
C GLY A 459 -22.86 -1.04 20.88
N ASN A 460 -23.02 0.14 20.29
CA ASN A 460 -22.89 0.35 18.85
C ASN A 460 -21.45 0.68 18.42
N PHE A 461 -20.55 1.01 19.35
CA PHE A 461 -19.16 1.39 19.05
C PHE A 461 -18.14 0.74 20.00
N GLY A 462 -17.09 0.13 19.47
CA GLY A 462 -16.01 -0.52 20.23
C GLY A 462 -14.91 0.44 20.68
N GLY A 463 -14.85 1.62 20.08
CA GLY A 463 -13.92 2.70 20.41
C GLY A 463 -14.47 4.07 20.01
N ILE A 464 -13.99 5.12 20.68
CA ILE A 464 -14.29 6.53 20.35
C ILE A 464 -12.97 7.28 20.10
N VAL A 465 -12.87 8.03 19.01
CA VAL A 465 -11.71 8.90 18.70
C VAL A 465 -12.20 10.34 18.62
N VAL A 466 -11.57 11.28 19.34
CA VAL A 466 -11.94 12.71 19.29
C VAL A 466 -10.74 13.57 18.90
N ALA A 467 -10.89 14.33 17.81
CA ALA A 467 -9.89 15.30 17.36
C ALA A 467 -10.08 16.65 18.08
N SER A 468 -9.02 17.18 18.69
CA SER A 468 -8.94 18.54 19.25
C SER A 468 -10.03 18.92 20.27
N GLU A 469 -10.55 17.95 21.06
CA GLU A 469 -11.76 18.09 21.91
C GLU A 469 -13.01 18.62 21.15
N VAL A 470 -13.01 18.58 19.81
CA VAL A 470 -13.88 19.38 18.92
C VAL A 470 -14.05 20.84 19.38
N SER A 471 -12.93 21.46 19.76
CA SER A 471 -12.87 22.77 20.39
C SER A 471 -12.84 23.93 19.40
N TYR A 472 -13.59 24.99 19.72
CA TYR A 472 -13.70 26.24 18.96
C TYR A 472 -13.58 27.45 19.89
N ASP A 473 -13.08 28.58 19.39
CA ASP A 473 -13.11 29.85 20.10
C ASP A 473 -14.52 30.48 20.10
N TYR A 474 -15.15 30.54 21.26
CA TYR A 474 -16.43 31.21 21.50
C TYR A 474 -16.24 32.65 22.02
N GLY A 475 -15.08 33.26 21.75
CA GLY A 475 -14.76 34.67 22.03
C GLY A 475 -14.57 34.92 23.52
N THR A 476 -15.55 35.54 24.18
CA THR A 476 -15.45 35.84 25.62
C THR A 476 -15.53 34.60 26.52
N LEU A 477 -15.90 33.45 25.97
CA LEU A 477 -15.82 32.15 26.65
C LEU A 477 -14.49 31.40 26.36
N GLY A 478 -13.67 31.93 25.43
CA GLY A 478 -12.46 31.29 24.92
C GLY A 478 -12.74 29.99 24.17
N PHE A 479 -11.70 29.16 24.05
CA PHE A 479 -11.80 27.82 23.48
C PHE A 479 -12.64 26.89 24.38
N GLN A 480 -13.67 26.28 23.82
CA GLN A 480 -14.53 25.28 24.47
C GLN A 480 -14.88 24.17 23.47
N SER A 481 -15.14 22.95 23.94
CA SER A 481 -15.70 21.88 23.11
C SER A 481 -17.09 22.27 22.58
N ALA A 482 -17.36 21.94 21.31
CA ALA A 482 -18.71 22.05 20.74
C ALA A 482 -19.67 20.92 21.18
N LEU A 483 -19.17 19.86 21.84
CA LEU A 483 -20.00 18.91 22.58
C LEU A 483 -20.24 19.44 24.00
N THR A 484 -21.50 19.41 24.43
CA THR A 484 -21.88 19.84 25.79
C THR A 484 -21.34 18.91 26.86
N THR A 485 -21.25 19.40 28.11
CA THR A 485 -20.83 18.58 29.26
C THR A 485 -21.68 17.32 29.43
N ASP A 486 -22.99 17.39 29.14
CA ASP A 486 -23.88 16.23 29.22
C ASP A 486 -23.64 15.20 28.10
N GLN A 487 -23.13 15.62 26.93
CA GLN A 487 -22.71 14.72 25.86
C GLN A 487 -21.37 14.06 26.17
N TRP A 488 -20.40 14.80 26.69
CA TRP A 488 -19.18 14.21 27.23
C TRP A 488 -19.47 13.19 28.34
N ASN A 489 -20.40 13.50 29.25
CA ASN A 489 -20.86 12.57 30.28
C ASN A 489 -21.57 11.33 29.70
N GLN A 490 -22.30 11.43 28.58
CA GLN A 490 -22.87 10.27 27.88
C GLN A 490 -21.77 9.37 27.31
N LEU A 491 -20.76 9.94 26.64
CA LEU A 491 -19.60 9.19 26.15
C LEU A 491 -18.87 8.50 27.32
N TYR A 492 -18.61 9.21 28.42
CA TYR A 492 -17.95 8.67 29.61
C TYR A 492 -18.76 7.57 30.32
N ALA A 493 -20.10 7.69 30.35
CA ALA A 493 -20.98 6.64 30.88
C ALA A 493 -20.95 5.39 29.99
N TYR A 494 -21.02 5.56 28.67
CA TYR A 494 -20.92 4.47 27.70
C TYR A 494 -19.57 3.71 27.81
N GLN A 495 -18.46 4.43 27.99
CA GLN A 495 -17.15 3.82 28.27
C GLN A 495 -17.19 2.91 29.50
N LEU A 496 -17.77 3.38 30.62
CA LEU A 496 -17.86 2.63 31.88
C LEU A 496 -18.83 1.44 31.81
N GLU A 497 -19.94 1.58 31.10
CA GLU A 497 -20.97 0.53 30.99
C GLU A 497 -20.51 -0.65 30.10
N TYR A 498 -19.87 -0.34 28.96
CA TYR A 498 -19.49 -1.33 27.94
C TYR A 498 -17.99 -1.66 27.86
N GLY A 499 -17.13 -0.97 28.65
CA GLY A 499 -15.67 -1.17 28.65
C GLY A 499 -14.94 -0.57 27.44
N VAL A 500 -15.54 0.44 26.82
CA VAL A 500 -15.08 1.05 25.56
C VAL A 500 -13.95 2.07 25.82
N ARG A 501 -12.93 2.05 24.98
CA ARG A 501 -11.75 2.93 25.05
C ARG A 501 -11.96 4.22 24.26
N MET A 502 -11.37 5.32 24.74
CA MET A 502 -11.40 6.62 24.07
C MET A 502 -9.97 7.10 23.75
N VAL A 503 -9.75 7.56 22.52
CA VAL A 503 -8.51 8.20 22.06
C VAL A 503 -8.78 9.68 21.81
N GLN A 504 -7.87 10.55 22.23
CA GLN A 504 -7.88 11.97 21.87
C GLN A 504 -6.49 12.43 21.39
N TYR A 505 -6.45 13.29 20.37
CA TYR A 505 -5.21 13.88 19.84
C TYR A 505 -5.43 15.35 19.47
N ASP A 506 -4.36 16.11 19.26
CA ASP A 506 -4.39 17.58 19.17
C ASP A 506 -5.02 18.25 20.41
N VAL A 507 -4.84 17.67 21.59
CA VAL A 507 -5.45 18.14 22.85
C VAL A 507 -4.47 18.86 23.76
N TYR A 508 -4.94 19.91 24.44
CA TYR A 508 -4.12 20.69 25.36
C TYR A 508 -3.96 19.98 26.71
N PRO A 509 -2.73 19.82 27.25
CA PRO A 509 -2.53 19.08 28.50
C PRO A 509 -3.14 19.80 29.71
N GLY A 510 -4.17 19.17 30.29
CA GLY A 510 -4.95 19.71 31.41
C GLY A 510 -5.63 18.62 32.27
N PRO A 511 -6.52 19.01 33.20
CA PRO A 511 -7.11 18.10 34.18
C PRO A 511 -7.86 16.90 33.58
N ASN A 512 -8.51 17.06 32.42
CA ASN A 512 -9.18 15.98 31.66
C ASN A 512 -8.22 14.83 31.27
N TYR A 513 -6.91 15.10 31.28
CA TYR A 513 -5.82 14.21 30.87
C TYR A 513 -4.84 13.90 32.01
N GLY A 514 -5.16 14.29 33.25
CA GLY A 514 -4.28 14.06 34.41
C GLY A 514 -2.90 14.73 34.27
N ALA A 515 -2.82 15.82 33.52
CA ALA A 515 -1.58 16.49 33.11
C ALA A 515 -1.68 18.02 33.18
N SER A 516 -0.55 18.68 32.97
CA SER A 516 -0.42 20.13 32.82
C SER A 516 0.70 20.49 31.85
N ALA A 517 0.41 21.37 30.89
CA ALA A 517 1.42 21.89 29.96
C ALA A 517 2.51 22.70 30.70
N ILE A 518 3.76 22.57 30.24
CA ILE A 518 4.89 23.42 30.65
C ILE A 518 5.24 24.48 29.60
N GLY A 519 4.68 24.36 28.39
CA GLY A 519 4.80 25.33 27.30
C GLY A 519 4.05 24.85 26.04
N GLY A 520 4.28 25.55 24.92
CA GLY A 520 3.92 25.09 23.57
C GLY A 520 5.16 25.14 22.67
N CYS A 521 5.26 24.23 21.71
CA CYS A 521 6.43 24.06 20.85
C CYS A 521 6.04 23.48 19.48
N CYS A 522 6.79 23.71 18.41
CA CYS A 522 7.59 24.91 18.14
C CYS A 522 7.48 25.24 16.64
N ASP A 523 7.29 26.51 16.32
CA ASP A 523 7.32 26.98 14.93
C ASP A 523 8.77 26.94 14.40
N GLY A 524 9.05 26.01 13.47
CA GLY A 524 10.36 25.86 12.82
C GLY A 524 11.50 25.32 13.69
N VAL A 525 11.23 24.67 14.83
CA VAL A 525 12.27 24.04 15.69
C VAL A 525 11.93 22.58 15.96
N GLU A 526 12.90 21.69 15.75
CA GLU A 526 12.77 20.25 15.97
C GLU A 526 12.70 19.88 17.46
N GLN A 527 11.85 18.92 17.81
CA GLN A 527 11.78 18.31 19.15
C GLN A 527 11.36 16.83 19.06
N LEU A 528 12.33 15.94 18.86
CA LEU A 528 12.06 14.52 18.61
C LEU A 528 11.09 13.90 19.64
N ILE A 529 10.00 13.32 19.16
CA ILE A 529 9.08 12.49 19.97
C ILE A 529 9.53 11.03 19.93
N SER A 530 9.33 10.27 21.01
CA SER A 530 9.51 8.81 21.02
C SER A 530 8.49 8.11 21.92
N LEU A 531 8.21 6.84 21.64
CA LEU A 531 7.41 5.99 22.52
C LEU A 531 8.28 5.50 23.68
N THR A 532 7.91 5.82 24.91
CA THR A 532 8.64 5.38 26.12
C THR A 532 8.10 4.08 26.71
N ASP A 533 6.84 3.73 26.43
CA ASP A 533 6.22 2.47 26.84
C ASP A 533 5.14 2.02 25.84
N THR A 534 5.22 0.78 25.35
CA THR A 534 4.25 0.17 24.43
C THR A 534 3.48 -1.01 25.05
N SER A 535 3.65 -1.26 26.35
CA SER A 535 3.07 -2.42 27.08
C SER A 535 1.54 -2.50 27.08
N GLU A 536 0.85 -1.37 26.89
CA GLU A 536 -0.62 -1.33 26.80
C GLU A 536 -1.16 -1.67 25.40
N PHE A 537 -0.28 -1.75 24.40
CA PHE A 537 -0.59 -2.02 22.99
C PHE A 537 0.51 -2.86 22.29
N PRO A 538 0.92 -4.03 22.86
CA PRO A 538 2.14 -4.72 22.45
C PRO A 538 2.08 -5.31 21.03
N THR A 539 0.89 -5.71 20.54
CA THR A 539 0.70 -6.21 19.17
C THR A 539 0.87 -5.13 18.09
N SER A 540 1.06 -3.86 18.49
CA SER A 540 1.41 -2.77 17.59
C SER A 540 2.78 -2.98 16.95
N GLY A 541 3.69 -3.75 17.57
CA GLY A 541 5.04 -4.01 17.07
C GLY A 541 5.90 -2.75 16.92
N LEU A 542 5.57 -1.65 17.62
CA LEU A 542 6.29 -0.39 17.60
C LEU A 542 7.45 -0.40 18.62
N LYS A 543 8.61 0.12 18.21
CA LYS A 543 9.82 0.12 19.04
C LYS A 543 9.90 1.33 19.98
N THR A 544 10.24 1.07 21.24
CA THR A 544 10.45 2.13 22.24
C THR A 544 11.79 2.85 22.05
N GLY A 545 11.85 4.12 22.47
CA GLY A 545 13.05 4.97 22.42
C GLY A 545 13.48 5.42 21.01
N ALA A 546 12.79 4.99 19.96
CA ALA A 546 13.04 5.47 18.60
C ALA A 546 12.49 6.90 18.45
N GLY A 547 13.40 7.88 18.38
CA GLY A 547 13.05 9.28 18.12
C GLY A 547 12.60 9.52 16.67
N ILE A 548 11.57 10.33 16.46
CA ILE A 548 11.07 10.79 15.15
C ILE A 548 10.75 12.29 15.21
N SER A 549 10.76 12.94 14.05
CA SER A 549 10.56 14.39 13.92
C SER A 549 9.17 14.85 14.37
N THR A 550 9.08 16.00 15.02
CA THR A 550 7.81 16.74 15.23
C THR A 550 7.73 18.00 14.36
N THR A 551 8.66 18.21 13.43
CA THR A 551 8.70 19.42 12.60
C THR A 551 7.40 19.56 11.81
N GLY A 552 6.76 20.74 11.93
CA GLY A 552 5.45 21.03 11.35
C GLY A 552 4.24 20.61 12.19
N LEU A 553 4.41 19.67 13.14
CA LEU A 553 3.35 19.27 14.07
C LEU A 553 3.40 20.13 15.34
N TRP A 554 2.40 20.99 15.54
CA TRP A 554 2.29 21.77 16.77
C TRP A 554 2.03 20.86 17.99
N HIS A 555 2.69 21.14 19.11
CA HIS A 555 2.62 20.30 20.30
C HIS A 555 2.80 21.05 21.62
N TYR A 556 2.47 20.38 22.72
CA TYR A 556 2.44 20.92 24.07
C TYR A 556 3.25 20.04 25.04
N PRO A 557 4.56 20.30 25.19
CA PRO A 557 5.36 19.71 26.25
C PRO A 557 4.64 19.75 27.61
N ALA A 558 4.51 18.59 28.27
CA ALA A 558 3.64 18.43 29.44
C ALA A 558 4.30 17.71 30.62
N THR A 559 3.58 17.70 31.74
CA THR A 559 3.90 17.00 33.00
C THR A 559 2.67 16.30 33.53
N ILE A 560 2.81 15.09 34.11
CA ILE A 560 1.70 14.37 34.75
C ILE A 560 1.43 14.96 36.13
N SER A 561 0.16 15.30 36.40
CA SER A 561 -0.29 15.88 37.68
C SER A 561 -0.85 14.84 38.65
N ASN A 562 -1.27 13.66 38.18
CA ASN A 562 -1.59 12.52 39.05
C ASN A 562 -1.13 11.16 38.49
N THR A 563 -0.05 10.62 39.05
CA THR A 563 0.51 9.32 38.65
C THR A 563 -0.29 8.10 39.10
N THR A 564 -1.33 8.25 39.94
CA THR A 564 -2.20 7.10 40.31
C THR A 564 -3.27 6.78 39.28
N SER A 565 -3.57 7.72 38.37
CA SER A 565 -4.62 7.60 37.34
C SER A 565 -4.09 7.90 35.94
N THR A 566 -2.78 8.10 35.77
CA THR A 566 -2.19 8.59 34.51
C THR A 566 -0.74 8.13 34.36
N LYS A 567 -0.45 7.51 33.20
CA LYS A 567 0.79 6.84 32.83
C LYS A 567 1.34 7.46 31.54
N GLN A 568 2.62 7.81 31.50
CA GLN A 568 3.29 8.24 30.26
C GLN A 568 3.47 7.05 29.32
N PHE A 569 3.19 7.22 28.03
CA PHE A 569 3.57 6.25 26.98
C PHE A 569 4.46 6.85 25.88
N ALA A 570 4.47 8.18 25.74
CA ALA A 570 5.33 8.90 24.79
C ALA A 570 5.92 10.17 25.42
N ALA A 571 7.11 10.55 24.97
CA ALA A 571 7.85 11.73 25.46
C ALA A 571 8.50 12.53 24.33
N PHE A 572 8.61 13.84 24.54
CA PHE A 572 9.44 14.74 23.74
C PHE A 572 10.84 14.82 24.35
N ALA A 573 11.87 14.68 23.52
CA ALA A 573 13.26 14.88 23.88
C ALA A 573 13.55 16.35 24.26
N PRO A 574 14.67 16.64 24.97
CA PRO A 574 15.11 18.01 25.21
C PRO A 574 15.34 18.79 23.90
N THR A 575 14.97 20.07 23.87
CA THR A 575 15.26 21.00 22.76
C THR A 575 15.48 22.44 23.27
N THR A 576 15.69 23.39 22.37
CA THR A 576 15.82 24.81 22.71
C THR A 576 14.53 25.33 23.35
N GLY A 577 14.60 25.68 24.63
CA GLY A 577 13.45 26.12 25.44
C GLY A 577 12.89 25.04 26.38
N PHE A 578 13.23 23.76 26.15
CA PHE A 578 12.80 22.62 26.96
C PHE A 578 14.03 21.76 27.31
N GLU A 579 14.75 22.14 28.36
CA GLU A 579 16.06 21.53 28.72
C GLU A 579 15.98 20.08 29.23
N THR A 580 14.77 19.54 29.45
CA THR A 580 14.53 18.18 29.95
C THR A 580 13.52 17.45 29.07
N GLU A 581 13.52 16.11 29.14
CA GLU A 581 12.43 15.29 28.61
C GLU A 581 11.09 15.76 29.20
N SER A 582 10.02 15.69 28.40
CA SER A 582 8.66 16.07 28.79
C SER A 582 7.61 15.14 28.19
N VAL A 583 6.44 15.09 28.81
CA VAL A 583 5.36 14.17 28.44
C VAL A 583 4.76 14.59 27.09
N ALA A 584 4.68 13.65 26.15
CA ALA A 584 4.05 13.85 24.84
C ALA A 584 2.72 13.08 24.69
N GLY A 585 2.56 11.98 25.41
CA GLY A 585 1.33 11.19 25.40
C GLY A 585 1.13 10.40 26.69
N VAL A 586 -0.13 10.32 27.13
CA VAL A 586 -0.55 9.62 28.35
C VAL A 586 -1.69 8.64 28.11
N ILE A 587 -1.71 7.58 28.92
CA ILE A 587 -2.90 6.74 29.13
C ILE A 587 -3.44 7.06 30.52
N ASN A 588 -4.75 7.30 30.62
CA ASN A 588 -5.46 7.51 31.86
C ASN A 588 -6.35 6.30 32.19
N ASP A 589 -6.47 6.02 33.49
CA ASP A 589 -7.56 5.22 34.05
C ASP A 589 -8.25 6.07 35.11
N PHE A 590 -9.47 6.51 34.79
CA PHE A 590 -10.32 7.29 35.68
C PHE A 590 -11.47 6.41 36.20
N ASP A 591 -11.18 5.67 37.27
CA ASP A 591 -12.11 4.74 37.95
C ASP A 591 -12.75 3.71 37.00
N GLY A 592 -11.95 3.16 36.07
CA GLY A 592 -12.36 2.21 35.03
C GLY A 592 -12.56 2.85 33.65
N ARG A 593 -12.66 4.18 33.56
CA ARG A 593 -12.74 4.90 32.27
C ARG A 593 -11.35 5.08 31.67
N GLN A 594 -11.02 4.23 30.70
CA GLN A 594 -9.74 4.22 30.00
C GLN A 594 -9.68 5.26 28.88
N GLN A 595 -8.64 6.10 28.86
CA GLN A 595 -8.39 7.11 27.83
C GLN A 595 -6.93 7.08 27.38
N MET A 596 -6.64 7.34 26.10
CA MET A 596 -5.31 7.66 25.58
C MET A 596 -5.33 9.07 25.00
N ALA A 597 -4.34 9.89 25.34
CA ALA A 597 -4.26 11.30 24.92
C ALA A 597 -2.87 11.65 24.37
N PHE A 598 -2.84 12.33 23.22
CA PHE A 598 -1.63 12.85 22.59
C PHE A 598 -1.63 14.39 22.65
N PHE A 599 -0.53 14.95 23.15
CA PHE A 599 -0.32 16.40 23.28
C PHE A 599 0.38 17.00 22.06
N ILE A 600 0.05 16.47 20.88
CA ILE A 600 0.60 16.82 19.57
C ILE A 600 -0.52 16.73 18.52
N GLY A 601 -0.51 17.64 17.56
CA GLY A 601 -1.37 17.59 16.39
C GLY A 601 -1.03 16.41 15.49
N PHE A 602 -2.01 15.90 14.74
CA PHE A 602 -1.82 14.85 13.74
C PHE A 602 -2.25 15.35 12.37
N ASP A 603 -1.50 14.99 11.33
CA ASP A 603 -1.90 15.13 9.94
C ASP A 603 -1.24 14.05 9.07
N THR A 604 -1.99 12.99 8.81
CA THR A 604 -1.53 11.81 8.03
C THR A 604 -1.36 12.09 6.54
N THR A 605 -1.80 13.26 6.03
CA THR A 605 -1.67 13.59 4.60
C THR A 605 -0.23 13.89 4.20
N TRP A 606 0.57 14.46 5.11
CA TRP A 606 1.99 14.80 4.86
C TRP A 606 2.95 14.32 5.96
N SER A 607 2.50 14.02 7.17
CA SER A 607 3.39 13.68 8.30
C SER A 607 3.55 12.18 8.50
N SER A 608 4.74 11.65 8.19
CA SER A 608 5.12 10.27 8.52
C SER A 608 5.11 9.97 10.03
N THR A 609 5.39 10.98 10.87
CA THR A 609 5.23 10.87 12.33
C THR A 609 3.76 10.66 12.73
N SER A 610 2.82 11.33 12.06
CA SER A 610 1.38 11.09 12.31
C SER A 610 0.97 9.69 11.88
N SER A 611 1.42 9.24 10.70
CA SER A 611 1.20 7.87 10.23
C SER A 611 1.82 6.83 11.19
N TYR A 612 3.04 7.04 11.69
CA TYR A 612 3.66 6.12 12.67
C TYR A 612 2.91 6.07 14.00
N LEU A 613 2.58 7.23 14.58
CA LEU A 613 1.95 7.30 15.91
C LEU A 613 0.51 6.74 15.90
N GLN A 614 -0.19 6.71 14.76
CA GLN A 614 -1.57 6.21 14.71
C GLN A 614 -1.68 4.73 15.10
N HIS A 615 -0.66 3.92 14.80
CA HIS A 615 -0.64 2.49 15.10
C HIS A 615 -0.67 2.19 16.60
N ALA A 616 -0.14 3.10 17.44
CA ALA A 616 -0.23 2.97 18.89
C ALA A 616 -1.68 3.05 19.35
N TRP A 617 -2.42 4.06 18.89
CA TRP A 617 -3.80 4.27 19.33
C TRP A 617 -4.80 3.32 18.67
N ILE A 618 -4.63 2.96 17.40
CA ILE A 618 -5.47 1.96 16.70
C ILE A 618 -5.35 0.59 17.38
N THR A 619 -4.12 0.18 17.72
CA THR A 619 -3.89 -1.07 18.45
C THR A 619 -4.49 -0.98 19.87
N TRP A 620 -4.24 0.12 20.58
CA TRP A 620 -4.71 0.29 21.95
C TRP A 620 -6.25 0.32 22.06
N ILE A 621 -6.93 1.05 21.17
CA ILE A 621 -8.39 1.24 21.22
C ILE A 621 -9.13 -0.06 20.88
N THR A 622 -8.66 -0.80 19.86
CA THR A 622 -9.21 -2.11 19.49
C THR A 622 -8.75 -3.25 20.41
N ARG A 623 -7.87 -2.97 21.39
CA ARG A 623 -7.13 -3.99 22.18
C ARG A 623 -6.39 -5.01 21.29
N GLY A 624 -6.05 -4.63 20.07
CA GLY A 624 -5.46 -5.48 19.03
C GLY A 624 -6.41 -6.49 18.38
N LEU A 625 -7.73 -6.37 18.57
CA LEU A 625 -8.77 -7.29 18.09
C LEU A 625 -9.79 -6.54 17.21
N HIS A 626 -9.77 -6.79 15.90
CA HIS A 626 -10.63 -6.09 14.94
C HIS A 626 -10.83 -6.88 13.64
N ALA A 627 -11.91 -6.58 12.90
CA ALA A 627 -11.92 -6.86 11.46
C ALA A 627 -10.95 -5.88 10.80
N GLY A 628 -10.13 -6.38 9.88
CA GLY A 628 -8.98 -5.66 9.34
C GLY A 628 -7.68 -6.46 9.41
N TYR A 629 -6.65 -5.93 8.75
CA TYR A 629 -5.38 -6.57 8.45
C TYR A 629 -4.25 -5.53 8.45
N ARG A 630 -3.06 -5.89 8.94
CA ARG A 630 -1.85 -5.06 8.85
C ARG A 630 -0.76 -5.78 8.06
N ARG A 631 -0.39 -5.21 6.92
CA ARG A 631 0.75 -5.62 6.09
C ARG A 631 1.40 -4.38 5.49
N VAL A 632 2.72 -4.43 5.36
CA VAL A 632 3.49 -3.49 4.54
C VAL A 632 4.09 -4.29 3.39
N ASN A 633 3.81 -3.85 2.17
CA ASN A 633 4.41 -4.40 0.97
C ASN A 633 5.54 -3.49 0.48
N LEU A 634 6.60 -4.10 -0.05
CA LEU A 634 7.70 -3.38 -0.71
C LEU A 634 7.95 -4.04 -2.06
N ASN A 635 7.20 -3.56 -3.04
CA ASN A 635 7.24 -4.04 -4.41
C ASN A 635 8.05 -3.03 -5.23
N THR A 636 9.34 -3.31 -5.45
CA THR A 636 10.23 -2.46 -6.24
C THR A 636 10.23 -2.97 -7.68
N GLN A 637 9.63 -2.20 -8.58
CA GLN A 637 9.57 -2.52 -10.01
C GLN A 637 10.71 -1.82 -10.74
N ILE A 638 11.43 -2.57 -11.58
CA ILE A 638 12.48 -2.08 -12.46
C ILE A 638 11.98 -2.16 -13.89
N ASP A 639 11.68 -1.01 -14.45
CA ASP A 639 11.24 -0.81 -15.82
C ASP A 639 12.47 -0.81 -16.78
N ASP A 640 12.23 -0.68 -18.08
CA ASP A 640 13.23 -0.63 -19.17
C ASP A 640 14.21 -1.83 -19.32
N MET A 641 13.97 -3.00 -18.70
CA MET A 641 14.98 -4.07 -18.76
C MET A 641 15.21 -4.57 -20.20
N PHE A 642 16.50 -4.68 -20.55
CA PHE A 642 17.08 -4.90 -21.89
C PHE A 642 17.22 -3.65 -22.80
N LEU A 643 16.58 -2.52 -22.50
CA LEU A 643 16.77 -1.27 -23.24
C LEU A 643 18.09 -0.58 -22.88
N GLU A 644 18.53 0.33 -23.75
CA GLU A 644 19.52 1.37 -23.44
C GLU A 644 18.80 2.71 -23.19
N THR A 645 19.14 3.41 -22.10
CA THR A 645 18.47 4.66 -21.70
C THR A 645 19.44 5.84 -21.80
N ASP A 646 18.98 6.97 -22.36
CA ASP A 646 19.70 8.26 -22.32
C ASP A 646 19.85 8.74 -20.87
N ILE A 647 21.06 9.15 -20.48
CA ILE A 647 21.37 9.64 -19.13
C ILE A 647 21.31 11.17 -19.08
N TYR A 648 20.51 11.69 -18.15
CA TYR A 648 20.29 13.13 -17.94
C TYR A 648 21.58 13.89 -17.63
N SER A 649 22.47 13.30 -16.82
CA SER A 649 23.76 13.90 -16.45
C SER A 649 24.82 12.81 -16.25
N PRO A 650 25.87 12.73 -17.09
CA PRO A 650 26.22 13.68 -18.15
C PRO A 650 25.40 13.49 -19.44
N ALA A 651 24.67 14.53 -19.83
CA ALA A 651 23.81 14.55 -21.01
C ALA A 651 24.55 14.16 -22.30
N GLY A 652 23.89 13.37 -23.16
CA GLY A 652 24.50 12.81 -24.36
C GLY A 652 25.42 11.61 -24.09
N THR A 653 25.18 10.91 -22.99
CA THR A 653 25.68 9.56 -22.74
C THR A 653 24.50 8.63 -22.46
N THR A 654 24.64 7.37 -22.82
CA THR A 654 23.63 6.33 -22.63
C THR A 654 24.13 5.26 -21.66
N PHE A 655 23.21 4.47 -21.10
CA PHE A 655 23.56 3.32 -20.26
C PHE A 655 22.60 2.15 -20.49
N ARG A 656 23.16 0.94 -20.62
CA ARG A 656 22.45 -0.35 -20.58
C ARG A 656 23.04 -1.20 -19.45
N ILE A 657 22.18 -1.72 -18.57
CA ILE A 657 22.56 -2.54 -17.42
C ILE A 657 23.31 -3.82 -17.85
N ARG A 658 24.31 -4.23 -17.08
CA ARG A 658 25.19 -5.38 -17.41
C ARG A 658 24.94 -6.56 -16.47
N ALA A 659 25.33 -7.75 -16.94
CA ALA A 659 25.29 -8.98 -16.14
C ALA A 659 26.12 -8.89 -14.84
N GLU A 660 27.18 -8.09 -14.79
CA GLU A 660 27.95 -7.84 -13.56
C GLU A 660 27.14 -7.03 -12.53
N ASP A 661 26.48 -5.94 -12.95
CA ASP A 661 25.63 -5.14 -12.07
C ASP A 661 24.51 -6.01 -11.48
N LEU A 662 23.83 -6.81 -12.31
CA LEU A 662 22.76 -7.71 -11.86
C LEU A 662 23.27 -8.84 -10.95
N THR A 663 24.50 -9.35 -11.15
CA THR A 663 25.13 -10.31 -10.22
C THR A 663 25.31 -9.72 -8.83
N ASN A 664 25.66 -8.43 -8.75
CA ASN A 664 25.80 -7.71 -7.49
C ASN A 664 24.44 -7.39 -6.86
N ILE A 665 23.42 -6.97 -7.64
CA ILE A 665 22.03 -6.83 -7.14
C ILE A 665 21.52 -8.18 -6.59
N ALA A 666 21.71 -9.27 -7.33
CA ALA A 666 21.31 -10.62 -6.93
C ALA A 666 21.98 -11.09 -5.62
N SER A 667 23.19 -10.63 -5.34
CA SER A 667 23.93 -10.91 -4.10
C SER A 667 23.51 -9.98 -2.95
N TRP A 668 23.18 -8.72 -3.27
CA TRP A 668 22.65 -7.76 -2.31
C TRP A 668 21.22 -8.08 -1.86
N ILE A 669 20.38 -8.68 -2.71
CA ILE A 669 19.03 -9.16 -2.34
C ILE A 669 19.09 -10.09 -1.12
N ASP A 670 20.07 -11.01 -1.07
CA ASP A 670 20.25 -11.90 0.10
C ASP A 670 20.70 -11.10 1.34
N THR A 671 21.50 -10.05 1.14
CA THR A 671 22.04 -9.18 2.21
C THR A 671 20.97 -8.26 2.81
N ILE A 672 20.08 -7.68 2.01
CA ILE A 672 18.99 -6.82 2.50
C ILE A 672 17.89 -7.65 3.16
N ASN A 673 17.58 -8.86 2.66
CA ASN A 673 16.71 -9.81 3.35
C ASN A 673 17.23 -10.18 4.74
N ALA A 674 18.56 -10.37 4.89
CA ALA A 674 19.17 -10.64 6.19
C ALA A 674 19.12 -9.48 7.21
N LYS A 675 18.74 -8.27 6.77
CA LYS A 675 18.52 -7.08 7.64
C LYS A 675 17.05 -6.95 8.08
N LEU A 676 16.11 -7.56 7.38
CA LEU A 676 14.68 -7.42 7.62
C LEU A 676 14.18 -8.24 8.84
N PRO A 677 13.01 -7.90 9.43
CA PRO A 677 12.44 -8.64 10.54
C PRO A 677 12.02 -10.05 10.12
N ALA A 678 11.96 -10.99 11.08
CA ALA A 678 11.56 -12.37 10.81
C ALA A 678 10.20 -12.43 10.08
N GLY A 679 10.03 -13.38 9.16
CA GLY A 679 8.83 -13.50 8.33
C GLY A 679 8.77 -12.55 7.13
N SER A 680 9.72 -11.62 6.97
CA SER A 680 9.86 -10.81 5.76
C SER A 680 10.32 -11.65 4.57
N SER A 681 10.03 -11.18 3.36
CA SER A 681 10.57 -11.71 2.11
C SER A 681 10.60 -10.60 1.08
N TYR A 682 11.78 -10.12 0.71
CA TYR A 682 11.98 -9.08 -0.29
C TYR A 682 12.55 -9.66 -1.59
N PHE A 683 12.04 -9.20 -2.73
CA PHE A 683 12.67 -9.38 -4.03
C PHE A 683 12.44 -8.14 -4.91
N VAL A 684 13.14 -8.08 -6.03
CA VAL A 684 13.00 -7.03 -7.05
C VAL A 684 12.18 -7.60 -8.20
N GLU A 685 11.13 -6.91 -8.64
CA GLU A 685 10.34 -7.28 -9.82
C GLU A 685 10.82 -6.45 -11.03
N VAL A 686 10.82 -7.05 -12.22
CA VAL A 686 11.45 -6.47 -13.42
C VAL A 686 10.50 -6.55 -14.61
N GLY A 687 10.23 -5.39 -15.22
CA GLY A 687 9.55 -5.23 -16.50
C GLY A 687 10.55 -5.35 -17.65
N HIS A 688 10.29 -6.25 -18.59
CA HIS A 688 11.21 -6.56 -19.69
C HIS A 688 10.68 -6.11 -21.04
N ASN A 689 11.58 -5.62 -21.90
CA ASN A 689 11.35 -5.17 -23.26
C ASN A 689 12.11 -6.05 -24.25
N GLY A 690 11.42 -6.99 -24.90
CA GLY A 690 12.06 -8.00 -25.75
C GLY A 690 12.82 -7.46 -26.96
N ASN A 691 12.47 -6.27 -27.49
CA ASN A 691 13.17 -5.69 -28.63
C ASN A 691 14.60 -5.28 -28.27
N GLY A 692 14.84 -4.75 -27.07
CA GLY A 692 16.18 -4.39 -26.57
C GLY A 692 17.14 -5.58 -26.43
N ASN A 693 16.62 -6.81 -26.40
CA ASN A 693 17.42 -8.03 -26.52
C ASN A 693 17.76 -8.35 -28.01
N ILE A 694 16.84 -8.10 -28.93
CA ILE A 694 17.05 -8.27 -30.38
C ILE A 694 18.01 -7.21 -30.93
N GLU A 695 17.81 -5.93 -30.59
CA GLU A 695 18.69 -4.80 -30.93
C GLU A 695 20.14 -5.11 -30.55
N ASN A 696 20.38 -5.44 -29.28
CA ASN A 696 21.72 -5.74 -28.76
C ASN A 696 22.34 -6.98 -29.42
N ALA A 697 21.55 -8.01 -29.71
CA ALA A 697 22.00 -9.18 -30.45
C ALA A 697 22.31 -8.89 -31.93
N SER A 698 21.64 -7.90 -32.54
CA SER A 698 21.80 -7.51 -33.95
C SER A 698 23.00 -6.59 -34.16
N ASP A 699 23.08 -5.50 -33.39
CA ASP A 699 23.99 -4.39 -33.66
C ASP A 699 25.41 -4.59 -33.12
N THR A 700 25.62 -5.57 -32.24
CA THR A 700 26.94 -5.87 -31.68
C THR A 700 27.93 -6.46 -32.70
N SER A 701 27.48 -7.00 -33.83
CA SER A 701 28.36 -7.41 -34.94
C SER A 701 27.63 -7.73 -36.25
N ASP A 702 28.36 -7.71 -37.38
CA ASP A 702 27.89 -8.25 -38.68
C ASP A 702 27.27 -9.66 -38.56
N ALA A 703 27.80 -10.50 -37.66
CA ALA A 703 27.31 -11.86 -37.43
C ALA A 703 26.03 -11.91 -36.58
N GLY A 704 25.79 -10.88 -35.76
CA GLY A 704 24.54 -10.62 -35.07
C GLY A 704 23.44 -10.28 -36.07
N TRP A 705 23.67 -9.26 -36.89
CA TRP A 705 22.79 -8.88 -38.00
C TRP A 705 22.49 -10.06 -38.97
N ASP A 706 23.50 -10.85 -39.37
CA ASP A 706 23.30 -12.05 -40.21
C ASP A 706 22.46 -13.16 -39.53
N THR A 707 22.30 -13.12 -38.19
CA THR A 707 21.55 -14.11 -37.40
C THR A 707 20.16 -13.60 -36.98
N CYS A 708 20.05 -12.33 -36.61
CA CYS A 708 18.83 -11.69 -36.12
C CYS A 708 18.01 -10.99 -37.23
N GLY A 709 18.66 -10.50 -38.28
CA GLY A 709 18.07 -9.49 -39.15
C GLY A 709 17.97 -8.14 -38.43
N ALA A 710 16.90 -7.40 -38.69
CA ALA A 710 16.58 -6.17 -37.98
C ALA A 710 15.71 -6.45 -36.73
N ALA A 711 15.83 -5.60 -35.71
CA ALA A 711 14.82 -5.44 -34.66
C ALA A 711 13.58 -4.69 -35.22
N ILE A 712 12.59 -4.43 -34.36
CA ILE A 712 11.54 -3.44 -34.67
C ILE A 712 12.13 -2.04 -34.50
N GLU A 713 11.94 -1.19 -35.51
CA GLU A 713 12.56 0.12 -35.64
C GLU A 713 11.55 1.09 -36.27
N TYR A 714 11.39 2.29 -35.69
CA TYR A 714 10.48 3.34 -36.17
C TYR A 714 10.90 4.73 -35.65
N ASP A 715 10.51 5.79 -36.38
CA ASP A 715 10.64 7.18 -35.88
C ASP A 715 9.56 7.43 -34.82
N SER A 716 9.93 7.52 -33.53
CA SER A 716 8.99 7.85 -32.45
C SER A 716 8.28 9.20 -32.69
N PRO A 717 6.96 9.30 -32.48
CA PRO A 717 6.22 10.56 -32.59
C PRO A 717 6.59 11.51 -31.45
N LEU A 718 6.12 12.77 -31.54
CA LEU A 718 6.12 13.66 -30.38
C LEU A 718 5.06 13.20 -29.38
N ASP A 719 5.44 13.19 -28.10
CA ASP A 719 4.58 12.85 -26.97
C ASP A 719 3.25 13.61 -26.99
N THR A 720 2.18 12.94 -26.55
CA THR A 720 0.89 13.58 -26.37
C THR A 720 0.85 14.38 -25.06
N PRO A 721 -0.06 15.35 -24.90
CA PRO A 721 -0.33 15.93 -23.59
C PRO A 721 -0.84 14.85 -22.63
N LEU A 722 -0.34 14.83 -21.38
CA LEU A 722 -0.82 13.93 -20.33
C LEU A 722 -2.36 13.86 -20.26
N GLU A 723 -2.86 12.65 -20.08
CA GLU A 723 -4.29 12.27 -20.11
C GLU A 723 -5.00 12.49 -21.46
N TRP A 724 -4.27 12.36 -22.58
CA TRP A 724 -4.84 12.40 -23.92
C TRP A 724 -5.80 11.22 -24.18
N ILE A 725 -7.11 11.52 -24.24
CA ILE A 725 -8.12 10.54 -24.62
C ILE A 725 -8.13 10.36 -26.14
N LYS A 726 -7.57 9.27 -26.64
CA LYS A 726 -7.48 9.01 -28.08
C LYS A 726 -8.87 8.77 -28.69
N PRO A 727 -9.22 9.43 -29.82
CA PRO A 727 -10.39 9.04 -30.60
C PRO A 727 -10.24 7.59 -31.12
N LEU A 728 -11.19 6.72 -30.75
CA LEU A 728 -11.16 5.29 -31.10
C LEU A 728 -11.13 5.07 -32.62
N GLY A 729 -10.35 4.08 -33.07
CA GLY A 729 -10.14 3.79 -34.48
C GLY A 729 -9.30 4.82 -35.24
N THR A 730 -8.52 5.64 -34.52
CA THR A 730 -7.55 6.60 -35.11
C THR A 730 -6.10 6.32 -34.66
N GLY A 731 -5.15 7.16 -35.08
CA GLY A 731 -3.72 6.87 -35.03
C GLY A 731 -3.17 6.51 -36.42
N THR A 732 -1.91 6.09 -36.49
CA THR A 732 -1.25 5.53 -37.68
C THR A 732 -0.26 4.47 -37.20
N ASP A 733 -0.23 3.30 -37.84
CA ASP A 733 0.76 2.25 -37.52
C ASP A 733 2.18 2.79 -37.78
N LEU A 734 3.03 2.77 -36.73
CA LEU A 734 4.46 3.05 -36.74
C LEU A 734 5.27 1.78 -37.05
N TRP A 735 4.82 0.64 -36.52
CA TRP A 735 5.49 -0.66 -36.66
C TRP A 735 5.73 -1.02 -38.14
N PRO A 736 6.92 -1.57 -38.49
CA PRO A 736 7.19 -2.13 -39.81
C PRO A 736 6.14 -3.16 -40.26
N ALA A 737 5.85 -3.19 -41.56
CA ALA A 737 4.90 -4.13 -42.15
C ALA A 737 5.33 -5.62 -42.07
N THR A 738 6.57 -5.89 -41.67
CA THR A 738 7.15 -7.19 -41.39
C THR A 738 8.24 -7.03 -40.32
N PRO A 739 8.39 -7.94 -39.33
CA PRO A 739 7.59 -9.16 -39.14
C PRO A 739 6.17 -8.90 -38.60
N THR A 740 5.22 -9.76 -38.96
CA THR A 740 3.81 -9.66 -38.50
C THR A 740 3.48 -10.54 -37.30
N ALA A 741 4.45 -11.33 -36.84
CA ALA A 741 4.43 -12.14 -35.62
C ALA A 741 5.89 -12.39 -35.22
N TYR A 742 6.18 -12.50 -33.92
CA TYR A 742 7.53 -12.77 -33.43
C TYR A 742 8.11 -14.05 -34.06
N ASP A 743 9.19 -13.92 -34.83
CA ASP A 743 9.83 -15.00 -35.59
C ASP A 743 11.35 -15.13 -35.44
N TRP A 744 12.00 -14.25 -34.65
CA TRP A 744 13.42 -14.40 -34.29
C TRP A 744 13.71 -15.76 -33.62
N GLU A 745 14.80 -16.41 -34.04
CA GLU A 745 15.23 -17.68 -33.47
C GLU A 745 15.98 -17.48 -32.13
N ALA A 746 15.95 -18.51 -31.28
CA ALA A 746 16.73 -18.55 -30.03
C ALA A 746 18.26 -18.54 -30.25
N THR A 747 18.73 -18.62 -31.50
CA THR A 747 20.13 -18.41 -31.92
C THR A 747 20.52 -16.93 -31.96
N CYS A 748 19.54 -16.03 -32.19
CA CYS A 748 19.71 -14.58 -32.08
C CYS A 748 19.72 -14.15 -30.60
N THR A 749 18.63 -14.43 -29.88
CA THR A 749 18.40 -13.88 -28.52
C THR A 749 19.53 -14.15 -27.53
N VAL A 750 20.17 -15.32 -27.61
CA VAL A 750 21.28 -15.74 -26.73
C VAL A 750 22.65 -15.14 -27.06
N MET A 751 22.75 -14.25 -28.07
CA MET A 751 23.98 -13.47 -28.32
C MET A 751 24.19 -12.38 -27.28
N ASP A 752 23.11 -11.90 -26.65
CA ASP A 752 23.14 -10.91 -25.58
C ASP A 752 23.55 -11.56 -24.23
N GLU A 753 24.70 -11.14 -23.69
CA GLU A 753 25.20 -11.62 -22.41
C GLU A 753 24.24 -11.33 -21.25
N LEU A 754 23.40 -10.29 -21.35
CA LEU A 754 22.37 -9.97 -20.36
C LEU A 754 21.28 -11.04 -20.34
N LEU A 755 20.89 -11.59 -21.50
CA LEU A 755 19.89 -12.66 -21.56
C LEU A 755 20.47 -13.98 -21.04
N ALA A 756 21.72 -14.29 -21.35
CA ALA A 756 22.40 -15.47 -20.80
C ALA A 756 22.45 -15.43 -19.26
N TRP A 757 22.58 -14.23 -18.68
CA TRP A 757 22.47 -14.04 -17.23
C TRP A 757 21.03 -14.23 -16.73
N TRP A 758 20.03 -13.60 -17.36
CA TRP A 758 18.63 -13.68 -16.94
C TRP A 758 18.02 -15.08 -17.06
N THR A 759 18.36 -15.81 -18.13
CA THR A 759 17.83 -17.16 -18.40
C THR A 759 18.50 -18.26 -17.55
N THR A 760 19.55 -17.93 -16.78
CA THR A 760 20.14 -18.83 -15.80
C THR A 760 19.17 -19.02 -14.62
N GLU A 761 18.70 -20.26 -14.38
CA GLU A 761 17.62 -20.60 -13.45
C GLU A 761 17.80 -20.05 -12.02
N SER A 762 19.03 -19.99 -11.51
CA SER A 762 19.35 -19.44 -10.17
C SER A 762 19.25 -17.92 -10.09
N ASN A 763 19.38 -17.23 -11.22
CA ASN A 763 19.27 -15.78 -11.33
C ASN A 763 17.80 -15.43 -11.52
N LEU A 764 17.15 -16.06 -12.51
CA LEU A 764 15.71 -15.93 -12.79
C LEU A 764 14.87 -15.98 -11.51
N ASN A 765 14.99 -17.06 -10.73
CA ASN A 765 14.13 -17.27 -9.56
C ASN A 765 14.45 -16.39 -8.33
N LYS A 766 15.48 -15.54 -8.37
CA LYS A 766 15.68 -14.50 -7.35
C LYS A 766 14.71 -13.33 -7.55
N PHE A 767 14.34 -13.00 -8.79
CA PHE A 767 13.57 -11.81 -9.15
C PHE A 767 12.10 -12.15 -9.44
N GLY A 768 11.26 -11.12 -9.53
CA GLY A 768 9.94 -11.18 -10.16
C GLY A 768 10.01 -10.66 -11.60
N HIS A 769 9.06 -11.09 -12.44
CA HIS A 769 9.09 -10.80 -13.87
C HIS A 769 7.70 -10.40 -14.41
N ILE A 770 7.67 -9.36 -15.24
CA ILE A 770 6.46 -8.85 -15.91
C ILE A 770 6.82 -8.33 -17.33
N SER A 771 5.83 -8.25 -18.21
CA SER A 771 5.98 -7.58 -19.51
C SER A 771 5.95 -6.06 -19.34
N HIS A 772 6.85 -5.36 -20.03
CA HIS A 772 6.85 -3.90 -20.16
C HIS A 772 6.63 -3.46 -21.62
N THR A 773 5.86 -4.25 -22.38
CA THR A 773 5.74 -4.19 -23.87
C THR A 773 7.00 -4.66 -24.58
N PHE A 774 7.00 -4.73 -25.92
CA PHE A 774 8.10 -5.30 -26.68
C PHE A 774 9.17 -4.24 -26.98
N THR A 775 8.77 -3.08 -27.50
CA THR A 775 9.67 -2.02 -27.98
C THR A 775 9.70 -0.77 -27.09
N HIS A 776 8.75 -0.64 -26.13
CA HIS A 776 8.47 0.61 -25.44
C HIS A 776 7.87 1.71 -26.37
N GLU A 777 6.98 1.32 -27.30
CA GLU A 777 6.17 2.26 -28.08
C GLU A 777 5.19 3.04 -27.19
N GLU A 778 5.16 4.37 -27.32
CA GLU A 778 4.25 5.24 -26.55
C GLU A 778 2.79 5.14 -27.00
N GLN A 779 1.91 4.71 -26.09
CA GLN A 779 0.62 4.15 -26.46
C GLN A 779 -0.56 5.13 -26.43
N ASP A 780 -0.37 6.39 -26.04
CA ASP A 780 -1.46 7.38 -25.96
C ASP A 780 -2.12 7.66 -27.32
N ASN A 781 -1.39 7.58 -28.44
CA ASN A 781 -1.93 7.80 -29.78
C ASN A 781 -1.71 6.64 -30.78
N ALA A 782 -1.06 5.56 -30.35
CA ALA A 782 -0.82 4.36 -31.15
C ALA A 782 -2.11 3.59 -31.49
N THR A 783 -2.04 2.72 -32.51
CA THR A 783 -3.20 1.97 -33.03
C THR A 783 -3.40 0.63 -32.32
N TYR A 784 -4.59 0.04 -32.44
CA TYR A 784 -4.82 -1.34 -32.00
C TYR A 784 -3.82 -2.32 -32.64
N SER A 785 -3.46 -2.11 -33.92
CA SER A 785 -2.54 -2.97 -34.68
C SER A 785 -1.20 -3.08 -33.98
N ASP A 786 -0.64 -1.93 -33.63
CA ASP A 786 0.69 -1.76 -33.05
C ASP A 786 0.73 -2.25 -31.61
N ILE A 787 -0.23 -1.83 -30.80
CA ILE A 787 -0.32 -2.22 -29.40
C ILE A 787 -0.63 -3.72 -29.24
N TYR A 788 -1.35 -4.33 -30.18
CA TYR A 788 -1.52 -5.79 -30.20
C TYR A 788 -0.19 -6.51 -30.46
N LYS A 789 0.69 -5.96 -31.31
CA LYS A 789 2.04 -6.50 -31.55
C LYS A 789 2.92 -6.29 -30.32
N GLU A 790 2.91 -5.11 -29.71
CA GLU A 790 3.62 -4.81 -28.44
C GLU A 790 3.38 -5.85 -27.35
N ILE A 791 2.12 -6.22 -27.10
CA ILE A 791 1.81 -7.22 -26.08
C ILE A 791 2.14 -8.64 -26.56
N SER A 792 1.69 -9.02 -27.77
CA SER A 792 1.82 -10.40 -28.24
C SER A 792 3.27 -10.82 -28.58
N PHE A 793 4.10 -9.89 -29.06
CA PHE A 793 5.52 -10.15 -29.32
C PHE A 793 6.28 -10.31 -28.01
N ASN A 794 6.05 -9.47 -26.99
CA ASN A 794 6.75 -9.62 -25.73
C ASN A 794 6.33 -10.90 -24.98
N GLN A 795 5.04 -11.26 -25.03
CA GLN A 795 4.57 -12.57 -24.55
C GLN A 795 5.24 -13.74 -25.29
N ALA A 796 5.47 -13.63 -26.61
CA ALA A 796 6.15 -14.67 -27.40
C ALA A 796 7.65 -14.77 -27.07
N TRP A 797 8.34 -13.63 -26.94
CA TRP A 797 9.74 -13.54 -26.54
C TRP A 797 9.97 -14.09 -25.13
N LEU A 798 9.25 -13.58 -24.11
CA LEU A 798 9.30 -14.05 -22.71
C LEU A 798 9.17 -15.57 -22.61
N LYS A 799 8.33 -16.15 -23.46
CA LYS A 799 8.06 -17.59 -23.55
C LYS A 799 9.11 -18.40 -24.29
N GLN A 800 9.71 -17.83 -25.34
CA GLN A 800 10.83 -18.45 -26.06
C GLN A 800 12.08 -18.50 -25.17
N VAL A 801 12.46 -17.37 -24.57
CA VAL A 801 13.64 -17.27 -23.70
C VAL A 801 13.42 -17.96 -22.34
N GLY A 802 12.16 -18.09 -21.90
CA GLY A 802 11.78 -18.89 -20.74
C GLY A 802 11.62 -18.11 -19.43
N ILE A 803 11.57 -16.78 -19.49
CA ILE A 803 11.23 -15.93 -18.34
C ILE A 803 9.79 -16.21 -17.86
N ASP A 804 8.88 -16.64 -18.76
CA ASP A 804 7.52 -17.10 -18.43
C ASP A 804 7.46 -18.32 -17.47
N LYS A 805 8.60 -18.98 -17.22
CA LYS A 805 8.72 -20.15 -16.32
C LYS A 805 9.30 -19.78 -14.95
N ALA A 806 9.55 -18.50 -14.68
CA ALA A 806 10.00 -18.04 -13.37
C ALA A 806 8.95 -18.36 -12.29
N THR A 807 9.42 -18.68 -11.07
CA THR A 807 8.53 -18.91 -9.90
C THR A 807 7.75 -17.67 -9.45
N LYS A 808 8.09 -16.49 -9.98
CA LYS A 808 7.48 -15.18 -9.73
C LYS A 808 7.25 -14.49 -11.09
N PHE A 809 6.15 -14.81 -11.76
CA PHE A 809 5.83 -14.26 -13.09
C PHE A 809 4.41 -13.70 -13.11
N THR A 810 4.28 -12.43 -13.51
CA THR A 810 2.99 -11.78 -13.76
C THR A 810 2.56 -12.05 -15.20
N SER A 811 1.45 -12.77 -15.35
CA SER A 811 0.96 -13.31 -16.61
C SER A 811 -0.25 -12.58 -17.20
N ASN A 812 -1.01 -11.87 -16.36
CA ASN A 812 -2.26 -11.19 -16.71
C ASN A 812 -2.19 -9.67 -16.53
N GLY A 813 -0.98 -9.13 -16.31
CA GLY A 813 -0.71 -7.72 -16.06
C GLY A 813 0.53 -7.22 -16.80
N ILE A 814 0.62 -5.91 -17.00
CA ILE A 814 1.80 -5.24 -17.57
C ILE A 814 2.17 -3.99 -16.77
N ILE A 815 3.42 -3.56 -16.93
CA ILE A 815 3.80 -2.16 -16.72
C ILE A 815 3.63 -1.47 -18.08
N PRO A 816 2.73 -0.48 -18.25
CA PRO A 816 2.62 0.25 -19.51
C PRO A 816 3.85 1.14 -19.75
N PRO A 817 4.32 1.31 -20.99
CA PRO A 817 5.51 2.10 -21.32
C PRO A 817 5.25 3.56 -20.96
N ALA A 818 6.15 4.19 -20.21
CA ALA A 818 5.99 5.51 -19.56
C ALA A 818 4.61 5.79 -18.89
N ILE A 819 3.82 4.76 -18.55
CA ILE A 819 2.41 4.88 -18.13
C ILE A 819 1.54 5.59 -19.20
N THR A 820 1.71 5.25 -20.49
CA THR A 820 0.85 5.70 -21.60
C THR A 820 -0.11 4.60 -22.08
N GLY A 821 -1.12 5.01 -22.85
CA GLY A 821 -2.19 4.14 -23.35
C GLY A 821 -3.39 4.00 -22.41
N LEU A 822 -3.29 4.43 -21.14
CA LEU A 822 -4.38 4.32 -20.15
C LEU A 822 -5.62 5.18 -20.50
N HIS A 823 -5.50 6.10 -21.47
CA HIS A 823 -6.60 6.89 -22.03
C HIS A 823 -6.91 6.57 -23.51
N ASN A 824 -6.27 5.53 -24.06
CA ASN A 824 -6.50 5.02 -25.41
C ASN A 824 -7.31 3.71 -25.36
N GLY A 825 -8.62 3.78 -25.65
CA GLY A 825 -9.47 2.58 -25.59
C GLY A 825 -9.09 1.48 -26.59
N ASP A 826 -8.42 1.82 -27.70
CA ASP A 826 -7.89 0.84 -28.64
C ASP A 826 -6.68 0.09 -28.03
N ALA A 827 -5.88 0.76 -27.17
CA ALA A 827 -4.77 0.15 -26.43
C ALA A 827 -5.28 -0.86 -25.41
N LEU A 828 -6.19 -0.41 -24.54
CA LEU A 828 -6.78 -1.20 -23.47
C LEU A 828 -7.53 -2.43 -24.01
N GLN A 829 -8.18 -2.31 -25.17
CA GLN A 829 -8.76 -3.44 -25.90
C GLN A 829 -7.68 -4.43 -26.40
N ALA A 830 -6.59 -3.94 -27.01
CA ALA A 830 -5.49 -4.80 -27.46
C ALA A 830 -4.74 -5.51 -26.32
N TRP A 831 -4.62 -4.86 -25.15
CA TRP A 831 -4.12 -5.49 -23.92
C TRP A 831 -5.06 -6.62 -23.48
N TRP A 832 -6.36 -6.35 -23.41
CA TRP A 832 -7.40 -7.29 -22.97
C TRP A 832 -7.52 -8.52 -23.87
N ASP A 833 -7.44 -8.34 -25.20
CA ASP A 833 -7.49 -9.43 -26.17
C ASP A 833 -6.25 -10.35 -26.11
N ASN A 834 -5.15 -9.89 -25.49
CA ASN A 834 -3.98 -10.71 -25.16
C ASN A 834 -3.98 -11.21 -23.70
N GLY A 835 -5.10 -11.08 -22.97
CA GLY A 835 -5.28 -11.61 -21.61
C GLY A 835 -4.76 -10.71 -20.48
N ILE A 836 -4.37 -9.47 -20.78
CA ILE A 836 -3.99 -8.47 -19.77
C ILE A 836 -5.26 -7.81 -19.22
N VAL A 837 -5.49 -7.94 -17.92
CA VAL A 837 -6.71 -7.43 -17.23
C VAL A 837 -6.41 -6.42 -16.13
N ASN A 838 -5.12 -6.25 -15.82
CA ASN A 838 -4.63 -5.25 -14.88
C ASN A 838 -3.34 -4.61 -15.41
N CYS A 839 -3.01 -3.43 -14.91
CA CYS A 839 -1.74 -2.76 -15.16
C CYS A 839 -1.34 -1.91 -13.95
N VAL A 840 -0.23 -1.21 -14.07
CA VAL A 840 0.16 -0.15 -13.13
C VAL A 840 -0.13 1.25 -13.68
N GLY A 841 -0.36 2.20 -12.79
CA GLY A 841 -0.49 3.63 -13.08
C GLY A 841 0.68 4.45 -12.54
N ASP A 842 0.42 5.73 -12.26
CA ASP A 842 1.35 6.66 -11.62
C ASP A 842 0.59 7.55 -10.61
N ASN A 843 1.05 7.59 -9.37
CA ASN A 843 0.41 8.36 -8.30
C ASN A 843 0.62 9.88 -8.40
N THR A 844 1.50 10.39 -9.28
CA THR A 844 1.53 11.85 -9.57
C THR A 844 0.31 12.30 -10.40
N ARG A 845 -0.31 11.36 -11.13
CA ARG A 845 -1.43 11.59 -12.04
C ARG A 845 -2.75 11.19 -11.39
N SER A 846 -3.41 12.17 -10.75
CA SER A 846 -4.70 11.96 -10.06
C SER A 846 -5.81 11.34 -10.92
N ALA A 847 -5.76 11.44 -12.25
CA ALA A 847 -6.68 10.78 -13.17
C ALA A 847 -6.57 9.24 -13.15
N LEU A 848 -5.44 8.69 -12.68
CA LEU A 848 -5.14 7.26 -12.58
C LEU A 848 -5.44 6.68 -11.19
N LEU A 849 -5.87 7.51 -10.23
CA LEU A 849 -6.14 7.12 -8.85
C LEU A 849 -7.63 6.92 -8.57
N ASN A 850 -7.95 6.03 -7.63
CA ASN A 850 -9.32 5.86 -7.16
C ASN A 850 -9.77 7.09 -6.34
N GLN A 851 -10.92 7.67 -6.71
CA GLN A 851 -11.45 8.90 -6.09
C GLN A 851 -12.45 8.64 -4.95
N GLU A 852 -12.76 7.38 -4.62
CA GLU A 852 -13.61 7.00 -3.49
C GLU A 852 -12.79 6.54 -2.27
N ASN A 853 -11.65 5.86 -2.49
CA ASN A 853 -10.78 5.33 -1.44
C ASN A 853 -9.37 5.05 -1.98
N ASP A 854 -8.35 5.66 -1.37
CA ASP A 854 -6.92 5.49 -1.73
C ASP A 854 -6.40 4.04 -1.60
N MET A 855 -7.13 3.18 -0.87
CA MET A 855 -6.79 1.76 -0.67
C MET A 855 -7.34 0.84 -1.79
N TRP A 856 -7.95 1.40 -2.84
CA TRP A 856 -8.55 0.68 -3.96
C TRP A 856 -7.85 1.01 -5.28
N PRO A 857 -7.80 0.08 -6.24
CA PRO A 857 -7.34 0.38 -7.59
C PRO A 857 -8.39 1.25 -8.32
N LEU A 858 -7.97 1.96 -9.37
CA LEU A 858 -8.90 2.55 -10.32
C LEU A 858 -9.39 1.45 -11.29
N PHE A 859 -10.65 1.53 -11.71
CA PHE A 859 -11.15 0.78 -12.87
C PHE A 859 -11.39 1.76 -14.01
N THR A 860 -10.83 1.45 -15.17
CA THR A 860 -11.06 2.22 -16.41
C THR A 860 -12.53 2.20 -16.83
N THR A 861 -13.00 3.27 -17.47
CA THR A 861 -14.37 3.39 -17.99
C THR A 861 -14.40 3.94 -19.41
N VAL A 862 -15.39 3.55 -20.23
CA VAL A 862 -15.52 4.05 -21.62
C VAL A 862 -15.49 5.58 -21.71
N ALA A 863 -16.03 6.27 -20.71
CA ALA A 863 -16.14 7.73 -20.69
C ALA A 863 -14.79 8.44 -20.50
N ASN A 864 -13.90 7.90 -19.66
CA ASN A 864 -12.62 8.53 -19.31
C ASN A 864 -11.43 7.91 -20.04
N ASN A 865 -11.52 6.63 -20.41
CA ASN A 865 -10.40 5.82 -20.91
C ASN A 865 -10.66 5.20 -22.29
N GLY A 866 -11.89 5.31 -22.82
CA GLY A 866 -12.31 4.64 -24.07
C GLY A 866 -12.60 3.14 -23.94
N PHE A 867 -12.23 2.50 -22.83
CA PHE A 867 -12.45 1.09 -22.51
C PHE A 867 -12.92 0.94 -21.05
N ASP A 868 -13.65 -0.14 -20.72
CA ASP A 868 -14.27 -0.37 -19.41
C ASP A 868 -13.80 -1.70 -18.79
N GLY A 869 -13.28 -1.65 -17.56
CA GLY A 869 -12.97 -2.84 -16.77
C GLY A 869 -11.49 -3.23 -16.62
N MET A 870 -10.54 -2.57 -17.30
CA MET A 870 -9.11 -2.72 -16.98
C MET A 870 -8.83 -2.14 -15.58
N GLN A 871 -8.15 -2.92 -14.71
CA GLN A 871 -7.77 -2.49 -13.37
C GLN A 871 -6.41 -1.78 -13.38
N VAL A 872 -6.38 -0.51 -12.98
CA VAL A 872 -5.15 0.29 -12.83
C VAL A 872 -4.78 0.29 -11.35
N ASN A 873 -3.67 -0.38 -11.01
CA ASN A 873 -3.12 -0.37 -9.66
C ASN A 873 -2.23 0.87 -9.46
N PRO A 874 -2.26 1.54 -8.31
CA PRO A 874 -1.42 2.70 -8.04
C PRO A 874 0.08 2.33 -7.97
N ARG A 875 0.98 3.28 -8.17
CA ARG A 875 2.45 3.16 -8.03
C ARG A 875 3.09 4.50 -7.66
N TRP A 876 3.97 4.50 -6.68
CA TRP A 876 4.74 5.67 -6.28
C TRP A 876 5.93 5.90 -7.22
N ALA A 877 6.04 7.12 -7.76
CA ALA A 877 7.30 7.64 -8.28
C ALA A 877 8.26 7.98 -7.12
N SER A 878 9.56 8.10 -7.43
CA SER A 878 10.60 8.53 -6.49
C SER A 878 11.54 9.54 -7.15
N ARG A 879 12.39 10.21 -6.37
CA ARG A 879 13.46 11.10 -6.88
C ARG A 879 14.69 10.32 -7.36
N ILE A 880 14.53 9.02 -7.60
CA ILE A 880 15.49 8.16 -8.30
C ILE A 880 15.00 8.04 -9.75
N TYR A 881 15.27 9.07 -10.55
CA TYR A 881 14.68 9.25 -11.89
C TYR A 881 15.14 8.20 -12.92
N TYR A 882 14.31 7.95 -13.93
CA TYR A 882 14.45 6.88 -14.93
C TYR A 882 15.77 6.93 -15.72
N ASN A 883 16.06 8.13 -16.22
CA ASN A 883 17.20 8.62 -16.98
C ASN A 883 18.46 8.88 -16.13
N CYS A 884 18.60 8.23 -14.97
CA CYS A 884 19.77 8.39 -14.09
C CYS A 884 20.33 7.07 -13.57
N ASP A 885 21.66 7.03 -13.44
CA ASP A 885 22.45 5.86 -13.07
C ASP A 885 23.37 6.11 -11.85
N THR A 886 23.47 7.37 -11.41
CA THR A 886 24.46 7.84 -10.44
C THR A 886 23.86 8.86 -9.45
N PRO A 887 24.40 8.97 -8.22
CA PRO A 887 23.93 9.95 -7.22
C PRO A 887 23.97 11.41 -7.68
N ASP A 888 25.01 11.78 -8.44
CA ASP A 888 25.15 13.15 -8.96
C ASP A 888 24.10 13.45 -10.04
N CYS A 889 23.66 12.45 -10.81
CA CYS A 889 22.61 12.60 -11.82
C CYS A 889 21.26 12.91 -11.17
N THR A 890 20.81 12.07 -10.22
CA THR A 890 19.50 12.26 -9.57
C THR A 890 19.42 13.55 -8.78
N VAL A 891 20.52 13.95 -8.12
CA VAL A 891 20.62 15.24 -7.43
C VAL A 891 20.57 16.41 -8.42
N ALA A 892 21.26 16.32 -9.57
CA ALA A 892 21.25 17.38 -10.58
C ALA A 892 19.86 17.57 -11.21
N GLU A 893 19.11 16.50 -11.44
CA GLU A 893 17.75 16.56 -11.97
C GLU A 893 16.74 17.03 -10.91
N TRP A 894 16.86 16.56 -9.67
CA TRP A 894 16.04 17.01 -8.55
C TRP A 894 16.18 18.52 -8.29
N ILE A 895 17.39 19.07 -8.39
CA ILE A 895 17.66 20.51 -8.27
C ILE A 895 17.14 21.31 -9.48
N ALA A 896 17.09 20.71 -10.67
CA ALA A 896 16.67 21.38 -11.90
C ALA A 896 15.14 21.36 -12.14
N THR A 897 14.47 20.27 -11.77
CA THR A 897 13.04 20.02 -12.04
C THR A 897 12.14 20.32 -10.85
N SER A 898 12.67 20.22 -9.63
CA SER A 898 11.93 20.29 -8.37
C SER A 898 12.50 21.40 -7.47
N ALA A 899 11.96 21.53 -6.24
CA ALA A 899 12.51 22.43 -5.22
C ALA A 899 13.78 21.85 -4.54
N GLY A 900 14.68 21.22 -5.31
CA GLY A 900 15.80 20.46 -4.78
C GLY A 900 16.91 21.33 -4.18
N VAL A 901 17.38 20.96 -2.98
CA VAL A 901 18.47 21.64 -2.27
C VAL A 901 19.21 20.62 -1.40
N GLY A 902 20.47 20.33 -1.74
CA GLY A 902 21.33 19.44 -0.96
C GLY A 902 22.22 18.56 -1.84
N GLY A 903 22.71 17.47 -1.27
CA GLY A 903 23.29 16.33 -1.99
C GLY A 903 22.39 15.08 -1.91
N PHE A 904 22.95 13.92 -2.26
CA PHE A 904 22.18 12.67 -2.34
C PHE A 904 21.63 12.21 -0.98
N GLN A 905 22.30 12.54 0.13
CA GLN A 905 21.77 12.24 1.47
C GLN A 905 20.52 13.08 1.80
N ASP A 906 20.48 14.36 1.42
CA ASP A 906 19.30 15.21 1.63
C ASP A 906 18.10 14.73 0.80
N LEU A 907 18.36 14.27 -0.43
CA LEU A 907 17.38 13.60 -1.30
C LEU A 907 16.85 12.31 -0.63
N LEU A 908 17.75 11.44 -0.15
CA LEU A 908 17.38 10.20 0.55
C LEU A 908 16.62 10.45 1.86
N ASP A 909 16.91 11.53 2.58
CA ASP A 909 16.21 11.88 3.82
C ASP A 909 14.76 12.38 3.57
N ILE A 910 14.51 12.99 2.40
CA ILE A 910 13.16 13.33 1.94
C ILE A 910 12.42 12.07 1.48
N GLU A 911 13.05 11.22 0.66
CA GLU A 911 12.52 9.91 0.24
C GLU A 911 12.16 9.04 1.45
N LYS A 912 12.94 9.10 2.52
CA LYS A 912 12.69 8.43 3.80
C LYS A 912 11.46 8.97 4.52
N ALA A 913 11.31 10.29 4.62
CA ALA A 913 10.12 10.89 5.21
C ALA A 913 8.85 10.52 4.42
N GLU A 914 8.92 10.54 3.09
CA GLU A 914 7.84 10.19 2.18
C GLU A 914 7.48 8.70 2.24
N THR A 915 8.46 7.81 2.11
CA THR A 915 8.24 6.35 2.12
C THR A 915 7.71 5.87 3.47
N MET A 916 8.18 6.43 4.59
CA MET A 916 7.63 6.09 5.91
C MET A 916 6.17 6.56 6.06
N ARG A 917 5.77 7.68 5.44
CA ARG A 917 4.34 8.09 5.39
C ARG A 917 3.49 7.05 4.66
N HIS A 918 4.01 6.45 3.58
CA HIS A 918 3.33 5.39 2.84
C HIS A 918 3.28 4.06 3.61
N PHE A 919 4.42 3.57 4.12
CA PHE A 919 4.48 2.30 4.87
C PHE A 919 3.61 2.34 6.14
N PHE A 920 3.68 3.42 6.93
CA PHE A 920 2.80 3.61 8.09
C PHE A 920 1.41 4.14 7.72
N GLY A 921 1.15 4.45 6.45
CA GLY A 921 -0.22 4.60 5.92
C GLY A 921 -0.89 3.26 5.57
N LEU A 922 -0.10 2.17 5.51
CA LEU A 922 -0.49 0.85 4.99
C LEU A 922 -0.89 0.86 3.50
N PHE A 923 -0.31 1.77 2.72
CA PHE A 923 -0.38 1.74 1.26
C PHE A 923 0.37 0.51 0.71
N HIS A 924 -0.20 -0.20 -0.25
CA HIS A 924 0.31 -1.48 -0.80
C HIS A 924 0.93 -1.34 -2.21
N ASP A 925 0.95 -0.10 -2.69
CA ASP A 925 1.40 0.35 -3.99
C ASP A 925 2.89 0.00 -4.23
N PRO A 926 3.28 -0.51 -5.40
CA PRO A 926 4.69 -0.58 -5.81
C PRO A 926 5.38 0.79 -5.91
N TYR A 927 6.70 0.73 -6.05
CA TYR A 927 7.59 1.87 -6.32
C TYR A 927 8.25 1.70 -7.69
N MET A 928 8.30 2.80 -8.45
CA MET A 928 8.86 2.89 -9.80
C MET A 928 10.36 3.19 -9.78
N PHE A 929 11.13 2.34 -10.48
CA PHE A 929 12.54 2.51 -10.82
C PHE A 929 12.76 1.93 -12.22
N HIS A 930 13.92 2.17 -12.83
CA HIS A 930 14.24 1.78 -14.21
C HIS A 930 15.65 1.15 -14.27
N GLN A 931 15.99 0.46 -15.36
CA GLN A 931 17.21 -0.35 -15.49
C GLN A 931 18.51 0.40 -15.12
N ALA A 932 18.62 1.69 -15.46
CA ALA A 932 19.78 2.52 -15.17
C ALA A 932 20.03 2.67 -13.66
N ASN A 933 18.97 2.68 -12.85
CA ASN A 933 19.05 2.86 -11.39
C ASN A 933 19.75 1.69 -10.67
N LEU A 934 20.01 0.58 -11.37
CA LEU A 934 20.72 -0.60 -10.85
C LEU A 934 22.25 -0.55 -11.06
N ARG A 935 22.80 0.43 -11.79
CA ARG A 935 24.25 0.55 -12.05
C ARG A 935 25.06 0.54 -10.75
N ASN A 936 25.99 -0.39 -10.61
CA ASN A 936 26.80 -0.55 -9.40
C ASN A 936 28.21 -1.11 -9.62
N ALA A 937 28.48 -1.89 -10.67
CA ALA A 937 29.76 -2.60 -10.82
C ALA A 937 30.96 -1.64 -10.93
N ASP A 938 30.76 -0.49 -11.59
CA ASP A 938 31.77 0.51 -11.89
C ASP A 938 31.57 1.88 -11.21
N VAL A 939 30.52 2.05 -10.39
CA VAL A 939 30.32 3.30 -9.62
C VAL A 939 31.36 3.49 -8.52
N ASP A 940 31.56 4.72 -8.07
CA ASP A 940 32.34 5.04 -6.87
C ASP A 940 31.57 4.62 -5.60
N PRO A 941 32.23 4.05 -4.57
CA PRO A 941 31.55 3.64 -3.33
C PRO A 941 30.93 4.81 -2.56
N ILE A 942 29.66 4.67 -2.18
CA ILE A 942 28.92 5.62 -1.35
C ILE A 942 28.65 5.04 0.04
N THR A 943 28.57 5.91 1.05
CA THR A 943 28.30 5.50 2.44
C THR A 943 26.82 5.61 2.75
N ILE A 944 26.11 4.48 2.78
CA ILE A 944 24.71 4.40 3.20
C ILE A 944 24.66 3.70 4.54
N ASN A 945 23.90 4.25 5.51
CA ASN A 945 23.69 3.64 6.82
C ASN A 945 24.98 3.34 7.63
N GLY A 946 26.08 4.05 7.32
CA GLY A 946 27.42 3.83 7.90
C GLY A 946 28.26 2.74 7.21
N VAL A 947 27.77 2.14 6.12
CA VAL A 947 28.45 1.12 5.32
C VAL A 947 28.86 1.75 3.98
N ALA A 948 30.15 1.70 3.65
CA ALA A 948 30.71 2.26 2.42
C ALA A 948 30.95 1.15 1.39
N GLU A 949 30.06 1.05 0.41
CA GLU A 949 30.06 0.00 -0.62
C GLU A 949 29.66 0.59 -1.98
N LYS A 950 29.84 -0.19 -3.05
CA LYS A 950 29.32 0.15 -4.39
C LYS A 950 27.79 -0.08 -4.45
N TYR A 951 27.04 0.80 -3.81
CA TYR A 951 25.58 0.84 -3.91
C TYR A 951 25.15 1.59 -5.17
N SER A 952 24.24 1.00 -5.96
CA SER A 952 23.43 1.75 -6.93
C SER A 952 22.50 2.73 -6.21
N ILE A 953 21.97 3.70 -6.94
CA ILE A 953 20.98 4.66 -6.42
C ILE A 953 19.69 3.98 -5.94
N MET A 954 19.23 2.92 -6.61
CA MET A 954 18.13 2.07 -6.15
C MET A 954 18.48 1.32 -4.85
N GLN A 955 19.66 0.68 -4.77
CA GLN A 955 20.07 -0.04 -3.56
C GLN A 955 20.19 0.91 -2.36
N ALA A 956 20.74 2.10 -2.58
CA ALA A 956 20.87 3.14 -1.57
C ALA A 956 19.50 3.58 -1.03
N TRP A 957 18.53 3.82 -1.92
CA TRP A 957 17.15 4.12 -1.54
C TRP A 957 16.56 2.98 -0.68
N VAL A 958 16.61 1.73 -1.14
CA VAL A 958 16.03 0.59 -0.40
C VAL A 958 16.71 0.39 0.95
N GLU A 959 18.03 0.52 1.03
CA GLU A 959 18.78 0.45 2.29
C GLU A 959 18.33 1.54 3.28
N THR A 960 18.09 2.77 2.83
CA THR A 960 17.53 3.84 3.67
C THR A 960 16.12 3.49 4.16
N GLN A 961 15.22 3.05 3.28
CA GLN A 961 13.82 2.78 3.68
C GLN A 961 13.70 1.58 4.59
N VAL A 962 14.47 0.51 4.32
CA VAL A 962 14.53 -0.68 5.16
C VAL A 962 15.12 -0.34 6.53
N GLN A 963 16.23 0.43 6.62
CA GLN A 963 16.80 0.78 7.93
C GLN A 963 15.80 1.59 8.77
N GLU A 964 15.15 2.61 8.21
CA GLU A 964 14.23 3.43 8.98
C GLU A 964 12.99 2.65 9.44
N PHE A 965 12.42 1.81 8.56
CA PHE A 965 11.29 0.98 8.92
C PHE A 965 11.63 -0.01 10.05
N ILE A 966 12.77 -0.70 9.99
CA ILE A 966 13.19 -1.62 11.06
C ILE A 966 13.71 -0.90 12.31
N ARG A 967 14.04 0.40 12.24
CA ARG A 967 14.32 1.22 13.43
C ARG A 967 13.04 1.51 14.22
N LEU A 968 11.91 1.62 13.51
CA LEU A 968 10.62 2.05 14.05
C LEU A 968 9.69 0.89 14.44
N ALA A 969 9.73 -0.22 13.69
CA ALA A 969 8.80 -1.34 13.84
C ALA A 969 9.48 -2.74 13.81
N GLU A 970 8.71 -3.76 14.18
CA GLU A 970 9.07 -5.20 14.13
C GLU A 970 8.34 -5.97 13.02
N TRP A 971 7.66 -5.26 12.09
CA TRP A 971 6.74 -5.89 11.15
C TRP A 971 7.46 -6.54 9.96
N PRO A 972 6.94 -7.66 9.43
CA PRO A 972 7.42 -8.25 8.19
C PRO A 972 7.14 -7.36 6.97
N VAL A 973 8.19 -7.12 6.18
CA VAL A 973 8.11 -6.50 4.85
C VAL A 973 8.00 -7.63 3.81
N VAL A 974 6.98 -7.58 2.95
CA VAL A 974 6.70 -8.66 1.99
C VAL A 974 6.57 -8.09 0.57
N THR A 975 7.43 -8.52 -0.34
CA THR A 975 7.23 -8.30 -1.78
C THR A 975 6.18 -9.29 -2.31
N LEU A 976 5.25 -8.78 -3.11
CA LEU A 976 4.34 -9.55 -3.95
C LEU A 976 4.72 -9.33 -5.42
N THR A 977 4.42 -10.28 -6.29
CA THR A 977 4.39 -10.00 -7.74
C THR A 977 3.26 -9.02 -8.06
N HIS A 978 3.35 -8.30 -9.19
CA HIS A 978 2.27 -7.42 -9.64
C HIS A 978 0.93 -8.16 -9.75
N GLN A 979 0.92 -9.41 -10.21
CA GLN A 979 -0.28 -10.24 -10.27
C GLN A 979 -0.91 -10.50 -8.88
N GLU A 980 -0.09 -10.80 -7.86
CA GLU A 980 -0.55 -11.00 -6.48
C GLU A 980 -0.97 -9.67 -5.82
N MET A 981 -0.25 -8.59 -6.08
CA MET A 981 -0.56 -7.23 -5.62
C MET A 981 -1.90 -6.75 -6.20
N SER A 982 -2.11 -6.91 -7.51
CA SER A 982 -3.37 -6.55 -8.18
C SER A 982 -4.55 -7.38 -7.67
N ALA A 983 -4.34 -8.67 -7.39
CA ALA A 983 -5.34 -9.52 -6.75
C ALA A 983 -5.66 -9.06 -5.31
N ALA A 984 -4.66 -8.61 -4.54
CA ALA A 984 -4.86 -8.08 -3.19
C ALA A 984 -5.65 -6.76 -3.19
N PHE A 985 -5.37 -5.85 -4.15
CA PHE A 985 -6.13 -4.62 -4.38
C PHE A 985 -7.58 -4.90 -4.81
N LEU A 986 -7.80 -5.87 -5.70
CA LEU A 986 -9.15 -6.29 -6.12
C LEU A 986 -9.94 -6.88 -4.95
N ALA A 987 -9.33 -7.80 -4.19
CA ALA A 987 -9.93 -8.39 -3.00
C ALA A 987 -10.18 -7.34 -1.89
N ARG A 988 -9.44 -6.23 -1.87
CA ARG A 988 -9.64 -5.10 -0.95
C ARG A 988 -10.86 -4.28 -1.35
N PHE A 989 -10.96 -3.90 -2.62
CA PHE A 989 -12.13 -3.23 -3.19
C PHE A 989 -13.41 -4.06 -2.98
N ASN A 990 -13.38 -5.34 -3.35
CA ASN A 990 -14.54 -6.23 -3.24
C ASN A 990 -15.04 -6.38 -1.80
N ARG A 991 -14.14 -6.67 -0.83
CA ARG A 991 -14.57 -6.93 0.55
C ARG A 991 -15.15 -5.70 1.21
N ASP A 992 -14.59 -4.52 1.00
CA ASP A 992 -15.13 -3.28 1.57
C ASP A 992 -16.56 -3.00 1.06
N LYS A 993 -16.84 -3.27 -0.22
CA LYS A 993 -18.19 -3.14 -0.81
C LYS A 993 -19.21 -4.16 -0.24
N CYS A 994 -18.79 -5.20 0.47
CA CYS A 994 -19.69 -6.12 1.19
C CYS A 994 -20.25 -5.54 2.51
N GLY A 995 -19.67 -4.46 3.04
CA GLY A 995 -20.07 -3.90 4.34
C GLY A 995 -19.89 -4.89 5.49
N TYR A 996 -18.66 -5.38 5.68
CA TYR A 996 -18.35 -6.30 6.79
C TYR A 996 -18.31 -5.59 8.14
N SER A 997 -18.55 -6.37 9.19
CA SER A 997 -18.53 -5.92 10.57
C SER A 997 -18.01 -7.02 11.49
N LEU A 998 -17.44 -6.61 12.62
CA LEU A 998 -17.12 -7.47 13.75
C LEU A 998 -17.95 -7.01 14.95
N SER A 999 -18.41 -7.94 15.76
CA SER A 999 -18.96 -7.68 17.09
C SER A 999 -18.26 -8.58 18.11
N TYR A 1000 -18.18 -8.13 19.36
CA TYR A 1000 -17.56 -8.91 20.43
C TYR A 1000 -18.50 -9.11 21.61
N ALA A 1001 -18.48 -10.32 22.17
CA ALA A 1001 -19.27 -10.72 23.32
C ALA A 1001 -18.41 -10.63 24.59
N THR A 1002 -19.00 -10.10 25.67
CA THR A 1002 -18.31 -9.85 26.93
C THR A 1002 -18.91 -10.69 28.06
N SER A 1003 -18.09 -11.06 29.03
CA SER A 1003 -18.51 -11.64 30.30
C SER A 1003 -17.57 -11.18 31.40
N ASN A 1004 -18.13 -10.60 32.47
CA ASN A 1004 -17.42 -10.12 33.66
C ASN A 1004 -16.21 -9.24 33.32
N GLN A 1005 -16.43 -8.21 32.49
CA GLN A 1005 -15.41 -7.27 32.01
C GLN A 1005 -14.24 -7.92 31.25
N LYS A 1006 -14.54 -9.00 30.50
CA LYS A 1006 -13.61 -9.63 29.55
C LYS A 1006 -14.31 -9.92 28.23
N ILE A 1007 -13.62 -9.70 27.11
CA ILE A 1007 -14.05 -10.16 25.79
C ILE A 1007 -13.81 -11.68 25.73
N THR A 1008 -14.84 -12.46 25.39
CA THR A 1008 -14.79 -13.93 25.39
C THR A 1008 -14.92 -14.54 23.99
N ALA A 1009 -15.61 -13.86 23.07
CA ALA A 1009 -15.79 -14.29 21.70
C ALA A 1009 -16.02 -13.10 20.75
N VAL A 1010 -15.79 -13.31 19.45
CA VAL A 1010 -16.13 -12.35 18.39
C VAL A 1010 -17.02 -13.01 17.33
N THR A 1011 -17.88 -12.24 16.69
CA THR A 1011 -18.73 -12.67 15.57
C THR A 1011 -18.52 -11.76 14.37
N VAL A 1012 -18.16 -12.37 13.25
CA VAL A 1012 -17.94 -11.75 11.93
C VAL A 1012 -19.24 -11.80 11.14
N SER A 1013 -19.58 -10.68 10.50
CA SER A 1013 -20.81 -10.50 9.72
C SER A 1013 -20.56 -9.62 8.50
N ALA A 1014 -21.49 -9.63 7.54
CA ALA A 1014 -21.50 -8.72 6.39
C ALA A 1014 -22.93 -8.52 5.89
N THR A 1015 -23.14 -7.71 4.85
CA THR A 1015 -24.46 -7.59 4.20
C THR A 1015 -24.94 -8.97 3.73
N GLY A 1016 -26.09 -9.43 4.23
CA GLY A 1016 -26.61 -10.79 3.98
C GLY A 1016 -25.80 -11.94 4.60
N ASN A 1017 -24.75 -11.63 5.37
CA ASN A 1017 -23.69 -12.56 5.79
C ASN A 1017 -23.03 -13.30 4.61
N THR A 1018 -22.84 -12.59 3.51
CA THR A 1018 -22.15 -13.07 2.30
C THR A 1018 -21.11 -12.07 1.84
N CYS A 1019 -19.96 -12.54 1.36
CA CYS A 1019 -19.02 -11.71 0.61
C CYS A 1019 -18.26 -12.55 -0.43
N THR A 1020 -17.85 -11.93 -1.54
CA THR A 1020 -17.07 -12.60 -2.60
C THR A 1020 -15.66 -12.96 -2.12
N ASP A 1021 -15.07 -12.10 -1.29
CA ASP A 1021 -13.72 -12.21 -0.78
C ASP A 1021 -13.72 -12.40 0.76
N PRO A 1022 -12.76 -13.15 1.33
CA PRO A 1022 -12.72 -13.39 2.77
C PRO A 1022 -12.51 -12.12 3.60
N ILE A 1023 -13.20 -12.03 4.74
CA ILE A 1023 -13.07 -10.92 5.69
C ILE A 1023 -11.87 -11.17 6.61
N PRO A 1024 -10.83 -10.31 6.63
CA PRO A 1024 -9.73 -10.47 7.57
C PRO A 1024 -10.18 -10.11 8.99
N VAL A 1025 -9.78 -10.94 9.96
CA VAL A 1025 -9.95 -10.66 11.39
C VAL A 1025 -8.62 -10.86 12.09
N THR A 1026 -8.12 -9.77 12.68
CA THR A 1026 -6.87 -9.75 13.44
C THR A 1026 -7.12 -10.10 14.90
N PHE A 1027 -6.37 -11.06 15.42
CA PHE A 1027 -6.47 -11.59 16.79
C PHE A 1027 -5.18 -11.33 17.59
N PRO A 1028 -5.25 -10.68 18.77
CA PRO A 1028 -4.11 -10.49 19.67
C PRO A 1028 -3.90 -11.70 20.59
N VAL A 1029 -4.92 -12.57 20.67
CA VAL A 1029 -4.93 -13.85 21.36
C VAL A 1029 -5.64 -14.83 20.44
N ALA A 1030 -4.99 -15.95 20.12
CA ALA A 1030 -5.54 -16.93 19.18
C ALA A 1030 -6.94 -17.43 19.62
N PRO A 1031 -7.87 -17.67 18.67
CA PRO A 1031 -9.16 -18.30 18.98
C PRO A 1031 -8.96 -19.77 19.39
N THR A 1032 -9.96 -20.39 20.01
CA THR A 1032 -9.95 -21.82 20.38
C THR A 1032 -9.89 -22.76 19.18
N SER A 1033 -10.23 -22.26 17.99
CA SER A 1033 -10.09 -22.91 16.69
C SER A 1033 -10.13 -21.85 15.60
N THR A 1034 -9.37 -22.04 14.52
CA THR A 1034 -9.45 -21.23 13.29
C THR A 1034 -10.63 -21.64 12.39
N LEU A 1035 -11.41 -22.65 12.81
CA LEU A 1035 -12.55 -23.23 12.08
C LEU A 1035 -12.24 -23.81 10.68
N GLY A 1036 -10.95 -23.88 10.31
CA GLY A 1036 -10.50 -24.35 9.00
C GLY A 1036 -10.32 -23.25 7.95
N PHE A 1037 -10.55 -21.98 8.32
CA PHE A 1037 -10.25 -20.83 7.47
C PHE A 1037 -8.73 -20.66 7.25
N ALA A 1038 -8.38 -19.96 6.16
CA ALA A 1038 -7.00 -19.56 5.90
C ALA A 1038 -6.51 -18.58 6.98
N THR A 1039 -5.23 -18.67 7.33
CA THR A 1039 -4.62 -17.87 8.40
C THR A 1039 -3.24 -17.38 8.01
N GLU A 1040 -2.90 -16.18 8.47
CA GLU A 1040 -1.61 -15.56 8.26
C GLU A 1040 -1.05 -15.07 9.60
N GLN A 1041 0.21 -15.42 9.89
CA GLN A 1041 0.95 -14.86 11.01
C GLN A 1041 2.44 -14.90 10.68
N LEU A 1042 2.96 -13.80 10.12
CA LEU A 1042 4.35 -13.66 9.72
C LEU A 1042 5.15 -12.97 10.85
N GLY A 1043 6.30 -13.53 11.23
CA GLY A 1043 7.20 -12.90 12.20
C GLY A 1043 6.57 -12.62 13.55
N ALA A 1044 6.47 -11.33 13.89
CA ALA A 1044 5.87 -10.80 15.11
C ALA A 1044 4.44 -10.24 14.91
N ASP A 1045 3.82 -10.46 13.74
CA ASP A 1045 2.44 -10.02 13.50
C ASP A 1045 1.43 -10.73 14.42
N PRO A 1046 0.29 -10.08 14.73
CA PRO A 1046 -0.87 -10.77 15.28
C PRO A 1046 -1.44 -11.79 14.29
N LEU A 1047 -2.21 -12.76 14.78
CA LEU A 1047 -2.84 -13.78 13.93
C LEU A 1047 -3.97 -13.16 13.12
N THR A 1048 -3.87 -13.16 11.79
CA THR A 1048 -4.99 -12.85 10.90
C THR A 1048 -5.71 -14.14 10.50
N VAL A 1049 -7.03 -14.16 10.56
CA VAL A 1049 -7.90 -15.22 10.02
C VAL A 1049 -8.72 -14.64 8.87
N TRP A 1050 -8.69 -15.28 7.70
CA TRP A 1050 -9.39 -14.86 6.48
C TRP A 1050 -10.73 -15.60 6.37
N VAL A 1051 -11.81 -14.94 6.79
CA VAL A 1051 -13.11 -15.56 7.08
C VAL A 1051 -14.05 -15.49 5.88
N GLU A 1052 -14.30 -16.63 5.23
CA GLU A 1052 -15.30 -16.76 4.16
C GLU A 1052 -16.73 -16.73 4.76
N LEU A 1053 -17.61 -15.90 4.19
CA LEU A 1053 -18.99 -15.73 4.65
C LEU A 1053 -19.97 -16.22 3.56
N THR A 1054 -20.76 -17.25 3.88
CA THR A 1054 -21.55 -18.03 2.91
C THR A 1054 -23.06 -18.07 3.24
N GLY A 1055 -23.58 -17.00 3.85
CA GLY A 1055 -24.99 -16.83 4.24
C GLY A 1055 -25.26 -17.02 5.72
N SER A 1056 -24.23 -17.03 6.57
CA SER A 1056 -24.36 -17.08 8.04
C SER A 1056 -23.15 -16.43 8.71
N PRO A 1057 -23.32 -15.74 9.85
CA PRO A 1057 -22.22 -15.11 10.57
C PRO A 1057 -21.34 -16.17 11.25
N VAL A 1058 -20.05 -15.85 11.43
CA VAL A 1058 -19.05 -16.78 11.96
C VAL A 1058 -18.56 -16.31 13.34
N THR A 1059 -18.66 -17.17 14.35
CA THR A 1059 -18.26 -16.85 15.74
C THR A 1059 -17.00 -17.60 16.16
N PHE A 1060 -16.01 -16.86 16.69
CA PHE A 1060 -14.78 -17.38 17.26
C PHE A 1060 -14.73 -17.12 18.77
N THR A 1061 -14.58 -18.18 19.57
CA THR A 1061 -14.26 -18.06 21.01
C THR A 1061 -12.76 -17.80 21.19
N LEU A 1062 -12.37 -16.87 22.06
CA LEU A 1062 -10.97 -16.59 22.37
C LEU A 1062 -10.39 -17.67 23.29
N SER A 1063 -9.17 -18.14 23.04
CA SER A 1063 -8.53 -19.16 23.89
C SER A 1063 -8.20 -18.65 25.30
N THR A 1064 -7.92 -17.35 25.43
CA THR A 1064 -7.86 -16.63 26.70
C THR A 1064 -8.69 -15.34 26.58
N PRO A 1065 -9.72 -15.13 27.42
CA PRO A 1065 -10.52 -13.91 27.38
C PRO A 1065 -9.69 -12.64 27.66
N ILE A 1066 -9.73 -11.68 26.74
CA ILE A 1066 -9.05 -10.39 26.86
C ILE A 1066 -9.75 -9.58 27.95
N SER A 1067 -9.02 -9.12 28.96
CA SER A 1067 -9.60 -8.26 30.01
C SER A 1067 -9.63 -6.80 29.55
N PHE A 1068 -10.59 -6.01 30.04
CA PHE A 1068 -10.75 -4.61 29.64
C PHE A 1068 -9.56 -3.72 30.03
#